data_AF-A0A8J3P4D2-F1
#
_entry.id   AF-A0A8J3P4D2-F1
#
_cell.length_a   1.000
_cell.length_b   1.000
_cell.length_c   1.000
_cell.angle_alpha   90.00
_cell.angle_beta   90.00
_cell.angle_gamma   90.00
#
_symmetry.space_group_name_H-M   'P 1'
#
loop_
_entity.id
_entity.type
_entity.pdbx_description
1 polymer ?
#
loop_
_entity_poly.entity_id
_entity_poly.type
_entity_poly.pdbx_seq_one_letter_code
_entity_poly.pdbx_strand_id
1 'polypeptide(L)'
;MLRRPAGRAAVAAAVMLAAVVAAGAVGDPSGLLAPVGGRGLPPLGAGGVYRWAPLLVGLPVLLAAAVMPILTIGASRAKRPAWWVFLITWTSVVGAAALATAVTGLAAAAPLTGPHLPVGLTLRFAFATSGFAALKFLLAGPLVAAAAALAYRFGPADEAADDPDRSVPVAGFAMAVMFVVVTLAAVTFGASWWRGGPAGYAFTGALLAPSASAGPVGYLCGLAVFLGVFGVTVRAMRRRLANPAPTVVAVTVWSAATVAGLATGVVCAVGAALSSPAGPADGPDSWWIGTTLLSAGTGIGYGTTVGLIAAVVAGAAWRWRAALAAVPRRRLVAAPVVVLLAALPLLIRSYAAPAPRPVAPVAAAEGMQRLHLLPAPDTGGLPVIGDVTGRQVILRGVNVNQLIDYHLRDPAIPATEPLTDADFAQIAAMGFNVVRLGMSWSRLQPRRGEFDQAYLQQISTAVAQAKAHGVYVVLDMHQDAWGNALAKPDEQCGGGTSPTTGWDGAPAWATVTDGTAHCQFLARDLAPAVATAFGNFYTDRDGIQSELVRTWAFVARAFANEPAVAGYDLLNEPGIGANPPISSGLLLGRYYDAAITAIREAEQAGQGFAHLVFFEPSVLWSGLAFDVTPPPGFTDDRQLVFAPHPYSESITMDQGFGLTIASIERNLTVSARAAAAYGAAYWPGEWGWFGDPAVDGAKVARFGAAQDRLGIGGAFWVWKQGCGSPETGPDAKTSGNLAKIDCVTGAPIVPPTGFSQPLTRAYPRAFPGRLETLTADPVNGTLTFAATADTEANCELDIWVPGEAPVRLATQGVTGAASAQVPGGWQVTGCARGTYTVTVTR
;
A
#
# COMPACT_ATOMS: atom_id res chain seq x y z
N MET A 1 -2.54 14.48 44.45
CA MET A 1 -1.78 13.67 43.46
C MET A 1 -0.28 13.95 43.49
N LEU A 2 0.16 15.22 43.41
CA LEU A 2 1.58 15.64 43.38
C LEU A 2 2.42 15.33 44.63
N ARG A 3 1.79 15.00 45.76
CA ARG A 3 2.49 14.61 46.99
C ARG A 3 3.17 13.23 46.88
N ARG A 4 2.69 12.35 46.00
CA ARG A 4 3.27 11.01 45.80
C ARG A 4 4.26 11.01 44.62
N PRO A 5 5.41 10.31 44.71
CA PRO A 5 6.37 10.19 43.61
C PRO A 5 5.74 9.71 42.30
N ALA A 6 4.81 8.75 42.38
CA ALA A 6 4.00 8.24 41.27
C ALA A 6 3.18 9.31 40.57
N GLY A 7 2.52 10.17 41.37
CA GLY A 7 1.67 11.24 40.85
C GLY A 7 2.49 12.32 40.17
N ARG A 8 3.69 12.63 40.67
CA ARG A 8 4.62 13.55 39.99
C ARG A 8 5.11 12.99 38.66
N ALA A 9 5.53 11.73 38.64
CA ALA A 9 5.98 11.06 37.42
C ALA A 9 4.88 11.00 36.35
N ALA A 10 3.65 10.68 36.76
CA ALA A 10 2.46 10.67 35.91
C ALA A 10 2.18 12.05 35.30
N VAL A 11 2.17 13.11 36.12
CA VAL A 11 1.95 14.48 35.64
C VAL A 11 3.09 14.92 34.70
N ALA A 12 4.34 14.64 35.04
CA ALA A 12 5.49 14.97 34.20
C ALA A 12 5.43 14.23 32.84
N ALA A 13 5.05 12.95 32.84
CA ALA A 13 4.83 12.20 31.61
C ALA A 13 3.72 12.82 30.75
N ALA A 14 2.56 13.13 31.35
CA ALA A 14 1.44 13.72 30.64
C ALA A 14 1.80 15.09 30.03
N VAL A 15 2.44 15.96 30.81
CA VAL A 15 2.86 17.30 30.38
C VAL A 15 3.90 17.21 29.28
N MET A 16 4.93 16.38 29.44
CA MET A 16 5.96 16.21 28.41
C MET A 16 5.38 15.59 27.13
N LEU A 17 4.49 14.60 27.25
CA LEU A 17 3.83 13.99 26.10
C LEU A 17 2.95 14.99 25.35
N ALA A 18 2.17 15.81 26.08
CA ALA A 18 1.38 16.89 25.48
C ALA A 18 2.29 17.95 24.82
N ALA A 19 3.41 18.31 25.44
CA ALA A 19 4.38 19.24 24.87
C ALA A 19 5.03 18.70 23.59
N VAL A 20 5.40 17.42 23.56
CA VAL A 20 5.95 16.75 22.37
C VAL A 20 4.93 16.71 21.24
N VAL A 21 3.65 16.44 21.55
CA VAL A 21 2.56 16.50 20.56
C VAL A 21 2.37 17.93 20.03
N ALA A 22 2.31 18.93 20.92
CA ALA A 22 2.15 20.32 20.53
C ALA A 22 3.34 20.83 19.69
N ALA A 23 4.57 20.49 20.10
CA ALA A 23 5.77 20.83 19.36
C ALA A 23 5.79 20.17 17.98
N GLY A 24 5.39 18.90 17.87
CA GLY A 24 5.26 18.22 16.58
C GLY A 24 4.21 18.85 15.66
N ALA A 25 3.06 19.27 16.22
CA ALA A 25 2.02 19.95 15.44
C ALA A 25 2.46 21.32 14.89
N VAL A 26 3.40 21.99 15.56
CA VAL A 26 3.95 23.30 15.11
C VAL A 26 5.18 23.12 14.21
N GLY A 27 6.08 22.19 14.56
CA GLY A 27 7.39 22.03 13.92
C GLY A 27 7.41 21.12 12.71
N ASP A 28 6.33 20.36 12.45
CA ASP A 28 6.20 19.48 11.29
C ASP A 28 4.83 19.67 10.63
N PRO A 29 4.69 20.63 9.69
CA PRO A 29 3.42 20.89 9.01
C PRO A 29 2.97 19.71 8.14
N SER A 30 3.90 18.85 7.69
CA SER A 30 3.57 17.64 6.90
C SER A 30 2.91 16.55 7.76
N GLY A 31 3.17 16.55 9.07
CA GLY A 31 2.73 15.52 10.00
C GLY A 31 3.45 14.16 9.84
N LEU A 32 4.48 14.08 9.00
CA LEU A 32 5.27 12.88 8.77
C LEU A 32 5.99 12.41 10.03
N LEU A 33 6.59 13.35 10.77
CA LEU A 33 7.31 13.15 12.03
C LEU A 33 6.44 13.45 13.26
N ALA A 34 5.35 14.21 13.10
CA ALA A 34 4.45 14.56 14.20
C ALA A 34 3.89 13.29 14.90
N PRO A 35 3.95 13.17 16.24
CA PRO A 35 3.54 11.97 16.96
C PRO A 35 2.02 11.73 16.96
N VAL A 36 1.23 12.81 16.97
CA VAL A 36 -0.23 12.75 16.82
C VAL A 36 -0.59 13.66 15.66
N GLY A 37 -1.44 13.17 14.74
CA GLY A 37 -1.85 13.91 13.56
C GLY A 37 -2.46 15.26 13.94
N GLY A 38 -1.72 16.33 13.63
CA GLY A 38 -2.15 17.73 13.76
C GLY A 38 -1.98 18.50 12.45
N ARG A 39 -1.95 17.78 11.31
CA ARG A 39 -1.74 18.32 9.97
C ARG A 39 -2.60 19.54 9.74
N GLY A 40 -1.98 20.72 9.59
CA GLY A 40 -2.66 21.98 9.26
C GLY A 40 -4.10 21.99 9.74
N LEU A 41 -4.30 21.92 11.07
CA LEU A 41 -5.66 21.80 11.62
C LEU A 41 -6.52 22.89 11.00
N PRO A 42 -7.71 22.54 10.49
CA PRO A 42 -8.57 23.55 9.90
C PRO A 42 -8.99 24.54 11.00
N PRO A 43 -9.48 25.74 10.64
CA PRO A 43 -10.11 26.63 11.58
C PRO A 43 -11.13 25.86 12.45
N LEU A 44 -11.19 26.20 13.75
CA LEU A 44 -12.08 25.53 14.70
C LEU A 44 -13.51 25.46 14.13
N GLY A 45 -14.07 24.25 14.06
CA GLY A 45 -15.41 23.99 13.52
C GLY A 45 -15.45 23.42 12.09
N ALA A 46 -14.35 23.44 11.34
CA ALA A 46 -14.28 22.85 9.98
C ALA A 46 -13.74 21.40 9.98
N GLY A 47 -14.02 20.63 8.91
CA GLY A 47 -13.43 19.29 8.69
C GLY A 47 -14.11 18.08 9.36
N GLY A 48 -15.19 18.27 10.11
CA GLY A 48 -15.99 17.19 10.70
C GLY A 48 -15.26 16.28 11.70
N VAL A 49 -15.96 15.24 12.20
CA VAL A 49 -15.46 14.34 13.26
C VAL A 49 -14.14 13.66 12.86
N TYR A 50 -13.99 13.29 11.59
CA TYR A 50 -12.81 12.60 11.07
C TYR A 50 -11.50 13.39 11.27
N ARG A 51 -11.52 14.71 11.04
CA ARG A 51 -10.34 15.58 11.18
C ARG A 51 -9.97 15.81 12.63
N TRP A 52 -10.96 15.89 13.52
CA TRP A 52 -10.73 16.17 14.93
C TRP A 52 -10.54 14.91 15.78
N ALA A 53 -10.84 13.71 15.26
CA ALA A 53 -10.69 12.45 15.99
C ALA A 53 -9.31 12.24 16.63
N PRO A 54 -8.16 12.54 15.97
CA PRO A 54 -6.84 12.43 16.61
C PRO A 54 -6.71 13.28 17.88
N LEU A 55 -7.36 14.44 17.95
CA LEU A 55 -7.29 15.35 19.09
C LEU A 55 -8.39 15.11 20.12
N LEU A 56 -9.63 14.87 19.69
CA LEU A 56 -10.78 14.71 20.59
C LEU A 56 -10.87 13.31 21.18
N VAL A 57 -10.33 12.30 20.49
CA VAL A 57 -10.35 10.90 20.91
C VAL A 57 -8.93 10.39 21.13
N GLY A 58 -8.06 10.55 20.13
CA GLY A 58 -6.70 10.02 20.17
C GLY A 58 -5.86 10.58 21.32
N LEU A 59 -5.78 11.91 21.45
CA LEU A 59 -4.95 12.56 22.47
C LEU A 59 -5.41 12.23 23.91
N PRO A 60 -6.71 12.30 24.27
CA PRO A 60 -7.18 11.86 25.58
C PRO A 60 -6.85 10.39 25.87
N VAL A 61 -7.04 9.49 24.88
CA VAL A 61 -6.70 8.06 25.03
C VAL A 61 -5.21 7.88 25.23
N LEU A 62 -4.37 8.58 24.44
CA LEU A 62 -2.92 8.54 24.54
C LEU A 62 -2.45 8.98 25.93
N LEU A 63 -2.92 10.14 26.41
CA LEU A 63 -2.54 10.68 27.72
C LEU A 63 -2.99 9.75 28.85
N ALA A 64 -4.25 9.29 28.81
CA ALA A 64 -4.79 8.40 29.85
C ALA A 64 -4.05 7.05 29.87
N ALA A 65 -3.90 6.39 28.72
CA ALA A 65 -3.26 5.09 28.62
C ALA A 65 -1.76 5.13 28.93
N ALA A 66 -1.07 6.25 28.64
CA ALA A 66 0.35 6.41 28.98
C ALA A 66 0.58 6.57 30.49
N VAL A 67 -0.34 7.24 31.19
CA VAL A 67 -0.21 7.58 32.61
C VAL A 67 -0.69 6.45 33.53
N MET A 68 -1.70 5.69 33.12
CA MET A 68 -2.29 4.62 33.94
C MET A 68 -1.26 3.59 34.47
N PRO A 69 -0.29 3.11 33.68
CA PRO A 69 0.75 2.23 34.18
C PRO A 69 1.62 2.91 35.25
N ILE A 70 2.00 4.18 35.07
CA ILE A 70 2.83 4.92 36.02
C ILE A 70 2.13 5.05 37.39
N LEU A 71 0.83 5.36 37.38
CA LEU A 71 0.02 5.50 38.60
C LEU A 71 -0.20 4.18 39.33
N THR A 72 -0.48 3.11 38.59
CA THR A 72 -0.68 1.78 39.18
C THR A 72 0.62 1.23 39.77
N ILE A 73 1.75 1.52 39.13
CA ILE A 73 3.07 1.08 39.57
C ILE A 73 3.55 1.84 40.80
N GLY A 74 3.28 3.15 40.89
CA GLY A 74 3.65 3.94 42.05
C GLY A 74 2.62 3.93 43.19
N ALA A 75 1.58 3.11 43.10
CA ALA A 75 0.72 2.76 44.25
C ALA A 75 1.46 1.88 45.28
N SER A 76 2.59 1.26 44.89
CA SER A 76 3.45 0.53 45.84
C SER A 76 4.26 1.52 46.68
N ARG A 77 4.29 1.36 48.01
CA ARG A 77 5.05 2.21 48.95
C ARG A 77 6.58 1.96 48.92
N ALA A 78 7.08 1.14 48.00
CA ALA A 78 8.50 0.80 47.87
C ALA A 78 9.23 1.78 46.94
N LYS A 79 10.37 2.32 47.38
CA LYS A 79 11.22 3.23 46.59
C LYS A 79 11.86 2.46 45.41
N ARG A 80 11.40 2.73 44.19
CA ARG A 80 11.95 2.17 42.94
C ARG A 80 13.08 3.02 42.34
N PRO A 81 14.03 2.42 41.61
CA PRO A 81 15.04 3.20 40.90
C PRO A 81 14.44 3.92 39.69
N ALA A 82 14.92 5.13 39.41
CA ALA A 82 14.38 6.00 38.35
C ALA A 82 14.42 5.37 36.95
N TRP A 83 15.45 4.58 36.64
CA TRP A 83 15.56 3.86 35.35
C TRP A 83 14.40 2.87 35.12
N TRP A 84 13.78 2.36 36.19
CA TRP A 84 12.65 1.45 36.04
C TRP A 84 11.38 2.20 35.67
N VAL A 85 11.17 3.38 36.26
CA VAL A 85 10.08 4.31 35.89
C VAL A 85 10.24 4.75 34.44
N PHE A 86 11.48 4.99 33.98
CA PHE A 86 11.79 5.27 32.58
C PHE A 86 11.27 4.16 31.65
N LEU A 87 11.69 2.90 31.86
CA LEU A 87 11.31 1.79 30.96
C LEU A 87 9.81 1.56 30.89
N ILE A 88 9.12 1.64 32.03
CA ILE A 88 7.66 1.52 32.10
C ILE A 88 7.01 2.65 31.32
N THR A 89 7.44 3.89 31.55
CA THR A 89 6.85 5.06 30.90
C THR A 89 7.02 4.94 29.40
N TRP A 90 8.22 4.59 28.93
CA TRP A 90 8.48 4.43 27.51
C TRP A 90 7.59 3.36 26.87
N THR A 91 7.54 2.17 27.47
CA THR A 91 6.67 1.07 27.00
C THR A 91 5.20 1.49 26.98
N SER A 92 4.76 2.21 28.01
CA SER A 92 3.37 2.66 28.16
C SER A 92 3.00 3.68 27.09
N VAL A 93 3.91 4.61 26.77
CA VAL A 93 3.72 5.61 25.72
C VAL A 93 3.58 4.93 24.35
N VAL A 94 4.41 3.92 24.05
CA VAL A 94 4.33 3.16 22.78
C VAL A 94 3.00 2.41 22.67
N GLY A 95 2.62 1.65 23.71
CA GLY A 95 1.34 0.93 23.73
C GLY A 95 0.13 1.88 23.69
N ALA A 96 0.21 3.01 24.39
CA ALA A 96 -0.83 4.04 24.40
C ALA A 96 -0.99 4.70 23.03
N ALA A 97 0.11 4.95 22.30
CA ALA A 97 0.06 5.47 20.94
C ALA A 97 -0.61 4.50 19.97
N ALA A 98 -0.28 3.21 20.04
CA ALA A 98 -0.95 2.18 19.24
C ALA A 98 -2.45 2.10 19.58
N LEU A 99 -2.82 2.11 20.85
CA LEU A 99 -4.23 2.11 21.26
C LEU A 99 -4.97 3.37 20.79
N ALA A 100 -4.39 4.54 21.01
CA ALA A 100 -4.96 5.83 20.59
C ALA A 100 -5.17 5.88 19.07
N THR A 101 -4.22 5.36 18.30
CA THR A 101 -4.31 5.29 16.83
C THR A 101 -5.46 4.37 16.40
N ALA A 102 -5.56 3.17 16.98
CA ALA A 102 -6.64 2.25 16.67
C ALA A 102 -8.02 2.85 16.98
N VAL A 103 -8.19 3.43 18.18
CA VAL A 103 -9.46 4.05 18.60
C VAL A 103 -9.79 5.28 17.76
N THR A 104 -8.79 6.08 17.39
CA THR A 104 -8.96 7.21 16.47
C THR A 104 -9.45 6.73 15.10
N GLY A 105 -8.80 5.71 14.54
CA GLY A 105 -9.18 5.12 13.25
C GLY A 105 -10.60 4.56 13.26
N LEU A 106 -11.00 3.91 14.36
CA LEU A 106 -12.37 3.44 14.55
C LEU A 106 -13.38 4.59 14.61
N ALA A 107 -13.10 5.63 15.40
CA ALA A 107 -13.97 6.79 15.52
C ALA A 107 -14.11 7.53 14.17
N ALA A 108 -13.01 7.61 13.43
CA ALA A 108 -12.93 8.20 12.10
C ALA A 108 -13.73 7.40 11.05
N ALA A 109 -13.69 6.08 11.10
CA ALA A 109 -14.32 5.21 10.11
C ALA A 109 -15.77 4.81 10.47
N ALA A 110 -16.18 4.90 11.74
CA ALA A 110 -17.50 4.47 12.20
C ALA A 110 -18.68 5.07 11.40
N PRO A 111 -18.70 6.38 11.06
CA PRO A 111 -19.77 6.97 10.26
C PRO A 111 -19.85 6.43 8.82
N LEU A 112 -18.78 5.80 8.34
CA LEU A 112 -18.64 5.31 6.96
C LEU A 112 -18.94 3.81 6.83
N THR A 113 -19.29 3.16 7.94
CA THR A 113 -19.61 1.73 7.96
C THR A 113 -20.85 1.45 7.11
N GLY A 114 -20.79 0.42 6.28
CA GLY A 114 -21.80 0.14 5.27
C GLY A 114 -21.41 -1.03 4.37
N PRO A 115 -22.07 -1.21 3.21
CA PRO A 115 -21.81 -2.31 2.29
C PRO A 115 -20.33 -2.44 1.90
N HIS A 116 -19.69 -1.30 1.60
CA HIS A 116 -18.29 -1.23 1.17
C HIS A 116 -17.29 -1.07 2.33
N LEU A 117 -17.76 -1.06 3.59
CA LEU A 117 -16.90 -0.98 4.76
C LEU A 117 -17.51 -1.70 5.97
N PRO A 118 -17.37 -3.04 6.05
CA PRO A 118 -17.89 -3.82 7.16
C PRO A 118 -17.18 -3.48 8.48
N VAL A 119 -17.93 -3.37 9.57
CA VAL A 119 -17.40 -3.08 10.93
C VAL A 119 -16.27 -4.04 11.32
N GLY A 120 -16.39 -5.33 10.98
CA GLY A 120 -15.37 -6.33 11.26
C GLY A 120 -14.04 -6.07 10.56
N LEU A 121 -14.09 -5.59 9.30
CA LEU A 121 -12.90 -5.21 8.54
C LEU A 121 -12.26 -3.95 9.14
N THR A 122 -13.08 -2.94 9.48
CA THR A 122 -12.64 -1.71 10.14
C THR A 122 -11.91 -2.00 11.45
N LEU A 123 -12.49 -2.86 12.29
CA LEU A 123 -11.88 -3.26 13.57
C LEU A 123 -10.53 -3.95 13.34
N ARG A 124 -10.48 -4.96 12.47
CA ARG A 124 -9.24 -5.72 12.21
C ARG A 124 -8.16 -4.81 11.66
N PHE A 125 -8.49 -3.97 10.66
CA PHE A 125 -7.54 -3.08 10.02
C PHE A 125 -7.02 -2.01 10.99
N ALA A 126 -7.89 -1.34 11.74
CA ALA A 126 -7.50 -0.26 12.65
C ALA A 126 -6.53 -0.73 13.73
N PHE A 127 -6.71 -1.96 14.24
CA PHE A 127 -5.75 -2.58 15.16
C PHE A 127 -4.50 -3.13 14.43
N ALA A 128 -4.65 -3.69 13.21
CA ALA A 128 -3.55 -4.21 12.37
C ALA A 128 -2.46 -3.20 12.13
N THR A 129 -2.90 -1.97 11.88
CA THR A 129 -2.03 -0.92 11.40
C THR A 129 -1.69 0.09 12.50
N SER A 130 -2.24 -0.08 13.71
CA SER A 130 -2.07 0.89 14.81
C SER A 130 -0.63 1.04 15.28
N GLY A 131 0.18 -0.02 15.15
CA GLY A 131 1.57 0.01 15.56
C GLY A 131 2.48 0.82 14.64
N PHE A 132 2.07 1.12 13.39
CA PHE A 132 2.86 1.95 12.48
C PHE A 132 2.99 3.40 12.98
N ALA A 133 1.89 3.98 13.46
CA ALA A 133 1.94 5.30 14.10
C ALA A 133 2.75 5.26 15.42
N ALA A 134 2.67 4.15 16.15
CA ALA A 134 3.40 3.98 17.41
C ALA A 134 4.93 3.91 17.25
N LEU A 135 5.46 3.61 16.04
CA LEU A 135 6.90 3.62 15.76
C LEU A 135 7.54 4.97 16.10
N LYS A 136 6.84 6.08 15.84
CA LYS A 136 7.31 7.44 16.18
C LYS A 136 7.61 7.59 17.68
N PHE A 137 6.87 6.87 18.52
CA PHE A 137 7.02 6.91 19.97
C PHE A 137 8.13 6.00 20.49
N LEU A 138 8.74 5.15 19.66
CA LEU A 138 10.03 4.55 19.99
C LEU A 138 11.12 5.63 20.09
N LEU A 139 11.05 6.68 19.26
CA LEU A 139 12.01 7.79 19.25
C LEU A 139 11.62 8.93 20.19
N ALA A 140 10.34 9.29 20.24
CA ALA A 140 9.85 10.39 21.08
C ALA A 140 9.61 9.99 22.55
N GLY A 141 9.25 8.72 22.79
CA GLY A 141 8.93 8.19 24.12
C GLY A 141 10.05 8.32 25.17
N PRO A 142 11.35 8.18 24.83
CA PRO A 142 12.46 8.40 25.75
C PRO A 142 12.46 9.78 26.42
N LEU A 143 12.05 10.85 25.72
CA LEU A 143 11.95 12.21 26.31
C LEU A 143 10.89 12.25 27.42
N VAL A 144 9.72 11.67 27.14
CA VAL A 144 8.62 11.54 28.10
C VAL A 144 9.03 10.69 29.31
N ALA A 145 9.71 9.58 29.04
CA ALA A 145 10.22 8.66 30.05
C ALA A 145 11.29 9.29 30.95
N ALA A 146 12.19 10.11 30.37
CA ALA A 146 13.21 10.84 31.12
C ALA A 146 12.57 11.86 32.06
N ALA A 147 11.61 12.66 31.58
CA ALA A 147 10.87 13.62 32.40
C ALA A 147 10.17 12.94 33.58
N ALA A 148 9.49 11.81 33.33
CA ALA A 148 8.83 11.02 34.38
C ALA A 148 9.82 10.48 35.42
N ALA A 149 10.95 9.94 34.97
CA ALA A 149 11.99 9.38 35.83
C ALA A 149 12.68 10.44 36.71
N LEU A 150 12.93 11.64 36.16
CA LEU A 150 13.48 12.78 36.89
C LEU A 150 12.49 13.30 37.94
N ALA A 151 11.23 13.51 37.56
CA ALA A 151 10.18 13.96 38.49
C ALA A 151 9.89 12.95 39.61
N TYR A 152 10.07 11.66 39.32
CA TYR A 152 10.02 10.60 40.32
C TYR A 152 11.18 10.71 41.32
N ARG A 153 12.41 10.94 40.84
CA ARG A 153 13.65 10.99 41.63
C ARG A 153 13.74 12.19 42.58
N PHE A 154 13.29 13.37 42.14
CA PHE A 154 13.62 14.66 42.79
C PHE A 154 12.57 15.21 43.76
N GLY A 155 11.69 14.41 44.34
CA GLY A 155 10.81 14.94 45.38
C GLY A 155 10.77 14.10 46.66
N PRO A 156 10.11 14.61 47.71
CA PRO A 156 10.17 14.05 49.06
C PRO A 156 9.93 12.54 49.06
N ALA A 157 10.80 11.82 49.78
CA ALA A 157 10.69 10.39 49.97
C ALA A 157 9.50 10.12 50.91
N ASP A 158 8.66 9.15 50.57
CA ASP A 158 7.69 8.60 51.52
C ASP A 158 8.45 7.79 52.59
N GLU A 159 7.98 7.82 53.83
CA GLU A 159 8.46 6.92 54.89
C GLU A 159 8.19 5.47 54.48
N ALA A 160 9.24 4.65 54.52
CA ALA A 160 9.16 3.25 54.15
C ALA A 160 8.47 2.45 55.28
N ALA A 161 7.38 1.77 54.95
CA ALA A 161 6.84 0.68 55.76
C ALA A 161 7.00 -0.63 54.98
N ASP A 162 7.47 -1.67 55.66
CA ASP A 162 7.58 -3.02 55.11
C ASP A 162 6.20 -3.57 54.73
N ASP A 163 6.10 -4.14 53.53
CA ASP A 163 4.88 -4.77 53.01
C ASP A 163 5.13 -6.28 52.84
N PRO A 164 4.60 -7.12 53.75
CA PRO A 164 4.84 -8.55 53.74
C PRO A 164 3.67 -9.29 53.07
N ASP A 165 3.67 -9.42 51.75
CA ASP A 165 3.15 -10.64 51.12
C ASP A 165 3.68 -10.83 49.69
N ARG A 166 4.54 -11.86 49.50
CA ARG A 166 5.14 -12.22 48.19
C ARG A 166 4.52 -13.48 47.56
N SER A 167 3.44 -14.03 48.10
CA SER A 167 3.10 -15.45 47.86
C SER A 167 2.01 -15.78 46.81
N VAL A 168 1.48 -14.82 46.03
CA VAL A 168 0.41 -15.13 45.03
C VAL A 168 0.94 -15.35 43.59
N PRO A 169 0.68 -16.49 42.91
CA PRO A 169 1.25 -16.83 41.60
C PRO A 169 0.62 -16.06 40.40
N VAL A 170 0.70 -14.73 40.41
CA VAL A 170 0.21 -13.83 39.33
C VAL A 170 0.83 -14.17 37.97
N ALA A 171 2.12 -14.51 37.94
CA ALA A 171 2.83 -14.79 36.69
C ALA A 171 2.28 -16.05 35.99
N GLY A 172 2.03 -17.13 36.73
CA GLY A 172 1.46 -18.36 36.17
C GLY A 172 0.04 -18.14 35.64
N PHE A 173 -0.77 -17.36 36.36
CA PHE A 173 -2.11 -16.97 35.93
C PHE A 173 -2.09 -16.12 34.65
N ALA A 174 -1.27 -15.06 34.61
CA ALA A 174 -1.14 -14.18 33.44
C ALA A 174 -0.66 -14.95 32.20
N MET A 175 0.28 -15.88 32.38
CA MET A 175 0.75 -16.77 31.31
C MET A 175 -0.37 -17.66 30.76
N ALA A 176 -1.19 -18.25 31.64
CA ALA A 176 -2.30 -19.11 31.21
C ALA A 176 -3.36 -18.33 30.42
N VAL A 177 -3.72 -17.13 30.88
CA VAL A 177 -4.65 -16.24 30.15
C VAL A 177 -4.06 -15.87 28.79
N MET A 178 -2.80 -15.42 28.75
CA MET A 178 -2.16 -15.00 27.50
C MET A 178 -2.03 -16.16 26.51
N PHE A 179 -1.71 -17.36 26.97
CA PHE A 179 -1.68 -18.55 26.12
C PHE A 179 -3.01 -18.80 25.41
N VAL A 180 -4.12 -18.74 26.15
CA VAL A 180 -5.47 -18.91 25.58
C VAL A 180 -5.79 -17.79 24.59
N VAL A 181 -5.53 -16.53 24.96
CA VAL A 181 -5.85 -15.37 24.10
C VAL A 181 -5.04 -15.40 22.82
N VAL A 182 -3.72 -15.64 22.88
CA VAL A 182 -2.87 -15.72 21.67
C VAL A 182 -3.30 -16.87 20.76
N THR A 183 -3.62 -18.03 21.34
CA THR A 183 -4.08 -19.21 20.57
C THR A 183 -5.40 -18.92 19.86
N LEU A 184 -6.36 -18.27 20.54
CA LEU A 184 -7.63 -17.85 19.94
C LEU A 184 -7.44 -16.74 18.90
N ALA A 185 -6.57 -15.77 19.17
CA ALA A 185 -6.26 -14.67 18.27
C ALA A 185 -5.68 -15.19 16.95
N ALA A 186 -4.79 -16.19 17.00
CA ALA A 186 -4.14 -16.76 15.83
C ALA A 186 -5.12 -17.31 14.77
N VAL A 187 -6.29 -17.82 15.19
CA VAL A 187 -7.31 -18.43 14.30
C VAL A 187 -8.45 -17.48 13.95
N THR A 188 -8.71 -16.46 14.77
CA THR A 188 -9.85 -15.55 14.56
C THR A 188 -9.48 -14.35 13.69
N PHE A 189 -8.68 -13.42 14.22
CA PHE A 189 -8.29 -12.19 13.53
C PHE A 189 -6.79 -12.11 13.20
N GLY A 190 -5.96 -12.97 13.81
CA GLY A 190 -4.52 -13.04 13.56
C GLY A 190 -4.18 -13.47 12.12
N ALA A 191 -5.11 -14.13 11.43
CA ALA A 191 -5.01 -14.41 10.00
C ALA A 191 -4.91 -13.14 9.15
N SER A 192 -5.45 -12.00 9.61
CA SER A 192 -5.35 -10.69 8.94
C SER A 192 -4.09 -9.91 9.33
N TRP A 193 -3.07 -10.60 9.83
CA TRP A 193 -1.83 -10.02 10.34
C TRP A 193 -0.61 -10.66 9.68
N TRP A 194 0.51 -9.93 9.65
CA TRP A 194 1.68 -10.32 8.85
C TRP A 194 1.23 -10.68 7.42
N ARG A 195 1.46 -11.92 6.95
CA ARG A 195 1.19 -12.34 5.56
C ARG A 195 -0.25 -12.15 5.08
N GLY A 196 -1.25 -12.31 5.95
CA GLY A 196 -2.65 -12.09 5.55
C GLY A 196 -3.17 -10.67 5.80
N GLY A 197 -2.28 -9.77 6.24
CA GLY A 197 -2.60 -8.37 6.47
C GLY A 197 -2.16 -7.43 5.34
N PRO A 198 -2.42 -6.13 5.48
CA PRO A 198 -2.17 -5.11 4.45
C PRO A 198 -0.68 -4.79 4.19
N ALA A 199 0.23 -5.34 4.99
CA ALA A 199 1.68 -5.33 4.79
C ALA A 199 2.24 -6.74 4.53
N GLY A 200 1.38 -7.70 4.20
CA GLY A 200 1.72 -9.12 4.12
C GLY A 200 2.74 -9.48 3.05
N TYR A 201 2.75 -8.70 1.97
CA TYR A 201 3.67 -8.82 0.84
C TYR A 201 5.15 -8.72 1.24
N ALA A 202 5.46 -8.06 2.38
CA ALA A 202 6.83 -7.87 2.85
C ALA A 202 7.43 -9.13 3.52
N PHE A 203 6.61 -10.11 3.89
CA PHE A 203 7.05 -11.26 4.68
C PHE A 203 7.29 -12.51 3.83
N THR A 204 8.53 -12.67 3.36
CA THR A 204 8.98 -13.85 2.62
C THR A 204 9.83 -14.80 3.45
N GLY A 205 9.92 -16.06 3.01
CA GLY A 205 10.71 -17.07 3.71
C GLY A 205 10.11 -17.44 5.07
N ALA A 206 10.94 -17.87 6.02
CA ALA A 206 10.47 -18.29 7.33
C ALA A 206 9.93 -17.10 8.15
N LEU A 207 8.63 -17.13 8.47
CA LEU A 207 7.99 -16.12 9.31
C LEU A 207 7.86 -16.65 10.75
N LEU A 208 8.46 -15.97 11.72
CA LEU A 208 8.39 -16.35 13.15
C LEU A 208 7.37 -15.48 13.89
N ALA A 209 6.08 -15.67 13.57
CA ALA A 209 5.00 -14.86 14.12
C ALA A 209 3.90 -15.76 14.74
N PRO A 210 3.25 -15.33 15.84
CA PRO A 210 2.12 -16.03 16.46
C PRO A 210 0.82 -15.85 15.64
N SER A 211 0.91 -16.11 14.33
CA SER A 211 -0.20 -16.06 13.38
C SER A 211 -0.29 -17.38 12.61
N ALA A 212 -1.52 -17.79 12.28
CA ALA A 212 -1.75 -18.93 11.41
C ALA A 212 -1.07 -18.78 10.04
N SER A 213 -0.90 -17.54 9.55
CA SER A 213 -0.28 -17.27 8.25
C SER A 213 1.24 -17.58 8.22
N ALA A 214 1.86 -17.80 9.39
CA ALA A 214 3.26 -18.18 9.51
C ALA A 214 3.52 -19.68 9.23
N GLY A 215 2.47 -20.50 9.10
CA GLY A 215 2.56 -21.95 9.06
C GLY A 215 2.88 -22.57 10.43
N PRO A 216 2.82 -23.90 10.59
CA PRO A 216 2.87 -24.54 11.91
C PRO A 216 4.16 -24.27 12.69
N VAL A 217 5.32 -24.39 12.04
CA VAL A 217 6.62 -24.18 12.69
C VAL A 217 6.81 -22.70 13.03
N GLY A 218 6.54 -21.81 12.07
CA GLY A 218 6.62 -20.37 12.26
C GLY A 218 5.72 -19.86 13.38
N TYR A 219 4.50 -20.41 13.44
CA TYR A 219 3.55 -20.16 14.52
C TYR A 219 4.10 -20.59 15.88
N LEU A 220 4.58 -21.83 16.02
CA LEU A 220 5.10 -22.35 17.29
C LEU A 220 6.32 -21.55 17.77
N CYS A 221 7.24 -21.21 16.85
CA CYS A 221 8.39 -20.38 17.18
C CYS A 221 7.99 -18.95 17.56
N GLY A 222 7.09 -18.32 16.80
CA GLY A 222 6.57 -16.99 17.09
C GLY A 222 5.82 -16.94 18.42
N LEU A 223 5.04 -17.98 18.72
CA LEU A 223 4.35 -18.17 19.99
C LEU A 223 5.35 -18.32 21.15
N ALA A 224 6.41 -19.12 20.97
CA ALA A 224 7.44 -19.30 21.98
C ALA A 224 8.20 -18.00 22.28
N VAL A 225 8.57 -17.23 21.25
CA VAL A 225 9.20 -15.91 21.39
C VAL A 225 8.27 -14.96 22.13
N PHE A 226 7.02 -14.84 21.68
CA PHE A 226 6.04 -13.94 22.27
C PHE A 226 5.79 -14.28 23.74
N LEU A 227 5.45 -15.54 24.05
CA LEU A 227 5.17 -15.98 25.42
C LEU A 227 6.41 -15.96 26.31
N GLY A 228 7.60 -16.24 25.76
CA GLY A 228 8.86 -16.19 26.49
C GLY A 228 9.19 -14.75 26.94
N VAL A 229 9.17 -13.80 26.01
CA VAL A 229 9.39 -12.37 26.31
C VAL A 229 8.29 -11.84 27.24
N PHE A 230 7.03 -12.19 26.97
CA PHE A 230 5.91 -11.83 27.85
C PHE A 230 6.13 -12.34 29.28
N GLY A 231 6.48 -13.61 29.46
CA GLY A 231 6.68 -14.23 30.78
C GLY A 231 7.86 -13.64 31.55
N VAL A 232 8.99 -13.38 30.87
CA VAL A 232 10.16 -12.69 31.46
C VAL A 232 9.75 -11.28 31.92
N THR A 233 9.00 -10.56 31.09
CA THR A 233 8.57 -9.18 31.38
C THR A 233 7.58 -9.13 32.54
N VAL A 234 6.57 -10.02 32.56
CA VAL A 234 5.63 -10.17 33.68
C VAL A 234 6.37 -10.50 34.98
N ARG A 235 7.34 -11.44 34.94
CA ARG A 235 8.13 -11.81 36.13
C ARG A 235 8.98 -10.64 36.63
N ALA A 236 9.61 -9.89 35.72
CA ALA A 236 10.42 -8.72 36.04
C ALA A 236 9.57 -7.59 36.64
N MET A 237 8.40 -7.31 36.08
CA MET A 237 7.44 -6.33 36.59
C MET A 237 6.86 -6.76 37.95
N ARG A 238 6.43 -8.02 38.10
CA ARG A 238 5.89 -8.55 39.36
C ARG A 238 6.88 -8.47 40.52
N ARG A 239 8.16 -8.80 40.29
CA ARG A 239 9.21 -8.67 41.33
C ARG A 239 9.30 -7.24 41.91
N ARG A 240 8.74 -6.27 41.21
CA ARG A 240 8.79 -4.84 41.49
C ARG A 240 7.41 -4.21 41.70
N LEU A 241 6.35 -5.00 41.86
CA LEU A 241 5.00 -4.54 42.16
C LEU A 241 4.54 -5.13 43.50
N ALA A 242 3.90 -4.32 44.34
CA ALA A 242 3.27 -4.76 45.58
C ALA A 242 1.75 -4.74 45.41
N ASN A 243 1.04 -5.66 46.09
CA ASN A 243 -0.41 -5.88 46.00
C ASN A 243 -0.95 -6.19 44.58
N PRO A 244 -1.33 -7.44 44.29
CA PRO A 244 -1.90 -7.80 43.00
C PRO A 244 -3.38 -7.38 42.95
N ALA A 245 -3.65 -6.08 42.81
CA ALA A 245 -5.00 -5.61 42.48
C ALA A 245 -5.34 -5.98 41.03
N PRO A 246 -6.63 -6.16 40.66
CA PRO A 246 -7.03 -6.47 39.29
C PRO A 246 -6.45 -5.51 38.23
N THR A 247 -6.39 -4.22 38.55
CA THR A 247 -5.84 -3.18 37.67
C THR A 247 -4.33 -3.31 37.46
N VAL A 248 -3.59 -3.67 38.52
CA VAL A 248 -2.14 -3.92 38.45
C VAL A 248 -1.85 -5.14 37.58
N VAL A 249 -2.66 -6.19 37.68
CA VAL A 249 -2.56 -7.38 36.82
C VAL A 249 -2.85 -7.02 35.37
N ALA A 250 -3.93 -6.28 35.10
CA ALA A 250 -4.31 -5.86 33.75
C ALA A 250 -3.21 -5.01 33.08
N VAL A 251 -2.69 -3.99 33.76
CA VAL A 251 -1.60 -3.15 33.26
C VAL A 251 -0.34 -3.97 32.99
N THR A 252 0.04 -4.85 33.92
CA THR A 252 1.23 -5.70 33.75
C THR A 252 1.11 -6.58 32.51
N VAL A 253 -0.07 -7.17 32.29
CA VAL A 253 -0.37 -7.99 31.11
C VAL A 253 -0.29 -7.14 29.84
N TRP A 254 -0.93 -5.98 29.80
CA TRP A 254 -0.93 -5.13 28.61
C TRP A 254 0.48 -4.66 28.24
N SER A 255 1.24 -4.09 29.18
CA SER A 255 2.61 -3.62 28.92
C SER A 255 3.55 -4.75 28.52
N ALA A 256 3.47 -5.92 29.18
CA ALA A 256 4.28 -7.07 28.81
C ALA A 256 3.95 -7.59 27.41
N ALA A 257 2.68 -7.53 26.99
CA ALA A 257 2.25 -7.95 25.66
C ALA A 257 2.75 -7.00 24.57
N THR A 258 2.74 -5.68 24.81
CA THR A 258 3.33 -4.70 23.89
C THR A 258 4.84 -4.94 23.69
N VAL A 259 5.59 -5.19 24.77
CA VAL A 259 7.02 -5.55 24.68
C VAL A 259 7.22 -6.85 23.91
N ALA A 260 6.41 -7.87 24.20
CA ALA A 260 6.46 -9.15 23.49
C ALA A 260 6.16 -8.99 21.99
N GLY A 261 5.17 -8.18 21.63
CA GLY A 261 4.82 -7.89 20.24
C GLY A 261 5.94 -7.18 19.48
N LEU A 262 6.55 -6.15 20.07
CA LEU A 262 7.73 -5.48 19.51
C LEU A 262 8.89 -6.48 19.32
N ALA A 263 9.17 -7.30 20.33
CA ALA A 263 10.23 -8.30 20.25
C ALA A 263 9.97 -9.33 19.14
N THR A 264 8.74 -9.80 18.98
CA THR A 264 8.34 -10.65 17.85
C THR A 264 8.57 -9.95 16.51
N GLY A 265 8.22 -8.67 16.39
CA GLY A 265 8.48 -7.87 15.19
C GLY A 265 9.98 -7.75 14.87
N VAL A 266 10.81 -7.49 15.88
CA VAL A 266 12.28 -7.45 15.72
C VAL A 266 12.84 -8.80 15.30
N VAL A 267 12.38 -9.91 15.91
CA VAL A 267 12.80 -11.26 15.52
C VAL A 267 12.38 -11.60 14.10
N CYS A 268 11.19 -11.15 13.67
CA CYS A 268 10.75 -11.26 12.27
C CYS A 268 11.65 -10.46 11.32
N ALA A 269 12.02 -9.23 11.68
CA ALA A 269 12.92 -8.40 10.87
C ALA A 269 14.32 -9.04 10.73
N VAL A 270 14.88 -9.53 11.84
CA VAL A 270 16.17 -10.25 11.83
C VAL A 270 16.06 -11.54 11.04
N GLY A 271 14.98 -12.30 11.23
CA GLY A 271 14.70 -13.52 10.46
C GLY A 271 14.65 -13.23 8.96
N ALA A 272 13.91 -12.21 8.55
CA ALA A 272 13.81 -11.78 7.16
C ALA A 272 15.16 -11.34 6.59
N ALA A 273 15.96 -10.59 7.35
CA ALA A 273 17.30 -10.16 6.94
C ALA A 273 18.27 -11.33 6.78
N LEU A 274 18.18 -12.36 7.64
CA LEU A 274 19.02 -13.55 7.58
C LEU A 274 18.56 -14.56 6.52
N SER A 275 17.25 -14.62 6.23
CA SER A 275 16.64 -15.57 5.29
C SER A 275 16.46 -15.03 3.89
N SER A 276 16.73 -13.73 3.66
CA SER A 276 16.77 -13.12 2.34
C SER A 276 18.21 -13.16 1.87
N PRO A 277 18.72 -14.25 1.25
CA PRO A 277 19.91 -14.09 0.45
C PRO A 277 19.56 -13.02 -0.58
N ALA A 278 20.42 -12.02 -0.75
CA ALA A 278 20.38 -11.17 -1.93
C ALA A 278 20.58 -12.13 -3.12
N GLY A 279 19.46 -12.62 -3.68
CA GLY A 279 19.51 -13.44 -4.87
C GLY A 279 20.03 -12.57 -6.03
N PRO A 280 20.52 -13.16 -7.12
CA PRO A 280 20.84 -12.41 -8.33
C PRO A 280 19.67 -11.56 -8.87
N ALA A 281 18.44 -11.88 -8.42
CA ALA A 281 17.20 -11.19 -8.74
C ALA A 281 16.85 -10.03 -7.79
N ASP A 282 17.65 -9.76 -6.77
CA ASP A 282 17.48 -8.65 -5.83
C ASP A 282 18.70 -7.73 -5.99
N GLY A 283 18.53 -6.55 -6.58
CA GLY A 283 19.61 -5.58 -6.74
C GLY A 283 20.18 -5.10 -5.39
N PRO A 284 21.33 -4.40 -5.38
CA PRO A 284 21.91 -3.89 -4.15
C PRO A 284 20.96 -2.88 -3.49
N ASP A 285 20.41 -3.24 -2.33
CA ASP A 285 19.47 -2.40 -1.61
C ASP A 285 19.57 -2.55 -0.09
N SER A 286 18.81 -1.70 0.61
CA SER A 286 18.65 -1.68 2.06
C SER A 286 17.23 -2.11 2.46
N TRP A 287 16.68 -3.15 1.82
CA TRP A 287 15.29 -3.60 2.07
C TRP A 287 15.04 -4.03 3.53
N TRP A 288 16.12 -4.34 4.25
CA TRP A 288 16.09 -4.55 5.70
C TRP A 288 15.48 -3.36 6.46
N ILE A 289 15.59 -2.12 5.96
CA ILE A 289 14.97 -0.92 6.56
C ILE A 289 13.44 -1.03 6.46
N GLY A 290 12.91 -1.21 5.24
CA GLY A 290 11.47 -1.33 5.00
C GLY A 290 10.87 -2.51 5.75
N THR A 291 11.50 -3.68 5.68
CA THR A 291 11.04 -4.87 6.42
C THR A 291 11.11 -4.71 7.94
N THR A 292 12.12 -3.99 8.47
CA THR A 292 12.20 -3.70 9.91
C THR A 292 11.05 -2.81 10.36
N LEU A 293 10.79 -1.71 9.63
CA LEU A 293 9.68 -0.81 9.92
C LEU A 293 8.33 -1.54 9.86
N LEU A 294 8.12 -2.33 8.80
CA LEU A 294 6.89 -3.10 8.62
C LEU A 294 6.71 -4.16 9.71
N SER A 295 7.77 -4.89 10.07
CA SER A 295 7.74 -5.94 11.10
C SER A 295 7.53 -5.37 12.50
N ALA A 296 8.22 -4.29 12.85
CA ALA A 296 8.09 -3.64 14.16
C ALA A 296 6.71 -3.02 14.33
N GLY A 297 6.20 -2.31 13.33
CA GLY A 297 4.85 -1.73 13.36
C GLY A 297 3.78 -2.80 13.50
N THR A 298 3.86 -3.86 12.69
CA THR A 298 2.97 -5.03 12.77
C THR A 298 3.02 -5.69 14.16
N GLY A 299 4.22 -5.87 14.72
CA GLY A 299 4.43 -6.48 16.03
C GLY A 299 3.87 -5.65 17.19
N ILE A 300 4.08 -4.33 17.18
CA ILE A 300 3.53 -3.41 18.20
C ILE A 300 2.01 -3.44 18.19
N GLY A 301 1.40 -3.35 16.99
CA GLY A 301 -0.06 -3.43 16.84
C GLY A 301 -0.61 -4.73 17.41
N TYR A 302 0.03 -5.86 17.08
CA TYR A 302 -0.39 -7.18 17.55
C TYR A 302 -0.33 -7.29 19.08
N GLY A 303 0.83 -6.97 19.66
CA GLY A 303 1.06 -7.07 21.10
C GLY A 303 0.12 -6.18 21.90
N THR A 304 -0.15 -4.97 21.40
CA THR A 304 -1.08 -4.03 22.04
C THR A 304 -2.52 -4.56 22.00
N THR A 305 -2.95 -5.13 20.87
CA THR A 305 -4.32 -5.64 20.67
C THR A 305 -4.60 -6.88 21.51
N VAL A 306 -3.75 -7.92 21.36
CA VAL A 306 -3.86 -9.16 22.13
C VAL A 306 -3.66 -8.86 23.62
N GLY A 307 -2.73 -7.96 23.94
CA GLY A 307 -2.50 -7.46 25.29
C GLY A 307 -3.74 -6.84 25.93
N LEU A 308 -4.50 -6.04 25.17
CA LEU A 308 -5.72 -5.41 25.67
C LEU A 308 -6.79 -6.44 26.00
N ILE A 309 -7.02 -7.40 25.09
CA ILE A 309 -7.95 -8.51 25.29
C ILE A 309 -7.55 -9.29 26.55
N ALA A 310 -6.27 -9.69 26.63
CA ALA A 310 -5.75 -10.43 27.76
C ALA A 310 -5.80 -9.64 29.07
N ALA A 311 -5.59 -8.33 29.05
CA ALA A 311 -5.67 -7.47 30.23
C ALA A 311 -7.09 -7.40 30.79
N VAL A 312 -8.10 -7.28 29.92
CA VAL A 312 -9.52 -7.31 30.33
C VAL A 312 -9.88 -8.67 30.94
N VAL A 313 -9.52 -9.76 30.26
CA VAL A 313 -9.77 -11.13 30.74
C VAL A 313 -9.05 -11.38 32.07
N ALA A 314 -7.78 -11.02 32.16
CA ALA A 314 -6.98 -11.22 33.37
C ALA A 314 -7.50 -10.38 34.54
N GLY A 315 -7.84 -9.11 34.32
CA GLY A 315 -8.41 -8.24 35.35
C GLY A 315 -9.75 -8.76 35.87
N ALA A 316 -10.64 -9.19 34.97
CA ALA A 316 -11.93 -9.77 35.33
C ALA A 316 -11.75 -11.09 36.10
N ALA A 317 -11.04 -12.07 35.54
CA ALA A 317 -10.84 -13.36 36.19
C ALA A 317 -10.08 -13.23 37.52
N TRP A 318 -9.19 -12.24 37.67
CA TRP A 318 -8.53 -11.94 38.93
C TRP A 318 -9.48 -11.40 40.01
N ARG A 319 -10.47 -10.58 39.62
CA ARG A 319 -11.52 -10.09 40.52
C ARG A 319 -12.40 -11.23 41.03
N TRP A 320 -12.65 -12.26 40.22
CA TRP A 320 -13.51 -13.41 40.55
C TRP A 320 -12.75 -14.66 41.00
N ARG A 321 -11.44 -14.57 41.27
CA ARG A 321 -10.56 -15.72 41.53
C ARG A 321 -11.02 -16.63 42.67
N ALA A 322 -11.65 -16.07 43.72
CA ALA A 322 -12.14 -16.84 44.87
C ALA A 322 -13.38 -17.67 44.50
N ALA A 323 -14.27 -17.14 43.64
CA ALA A 323 -15.43 -17.87 43.13
C ALA A 323 -15.02 -18.93 42.09
N LEU A 324 -14.03 -18.63 41.25
CA LEU A 324 -13.48 -19.58 40.26
C LEU A 324 -12.73 -20.75 40.92
N ALA A 325 -12.13 -20.54 42.09
CA ALA A 325 -11.45 -21.58 42.86
C ALA A 325 -12.42 -22.64 43.47
N ALA A 326 -13.72 -22.32 43.55
CA ALA A 326 -14.75 -23.24 44.06
C ALA A 326 -15.24 -24.25 43.01
N VAL A 327 -14.80 -24.14 41.74
CA VAL A 327 -15.19 -25.08 40.68
C VAL A 327 -14.14 -26.22 40.57
N PRO A 328 -14.54 -27.51 40.62
CA PRO A 328 -13.59 -28.61 40.67
C PRO A 328 -12.66 -28.67 39.45
N ARG A 329 -11.35 -28.64 39.72
CA ARG A 329 -10.22 -28.59 38.76
C ARG A 329 -10.25 -29.64 37.64
N ARG A 330 -10.98 -30.76 37.81
CA ARG A 330 -11.03 -31.87 36.85
C ARG A 330 -12.02 -31.68 35.68
N ARG A 331 -12.88 -30.66 35.69
CA ARG A 331 -13.88 -30.46 34.61
C ARG A 331 -13.70 -29.21 33.74
N LEU A 332 -12.71 -28.34 34.01
CA LEU A 332 -12.67 -27.01 33.39
C LEU A 332 -11.48 -26.65 32.48
N VAL A 333 -10.42 -27.45 32.32
CA VAL A 333 -9.24 -26.96 31.56
C VAL A 333 -8.61 -27.95 30.58
N ALA A 334 -8.83 -29.27 30.67
CA ALA A 334 -8.14 -30.20 29.77
C ALA A 334 -8.90 -30.46 28.45
N ALA A 335 -10.20 -30.77 28.50
CA ALA A 335 -10.94 -31.23 27.32
C ALA A 335 -11.21 -30.13 26.27
N PRO A 336 -11.66 -28.91 26.61
CA PRO A 336 -11.92 -27.87 25.60
C PRO A 336 -10.64 -27.31 24.99
N VAL A 337 -9.55 -27.22 25.78
CA VAL A 337 -8.25 -26.70 25.34
C VAL A 337 -7.53 -27.69 24.43
N VAL A 338 -7.57 -28.99 24.76
CA VAL A 338 -6.99 -30.03 23.89
C VAL A 338 -7.84 -30.21 22.63
N VAL A 339 -9.17 -30.13 22.71
CA VAL A 339 -10.05 -30.16 21.52
C VAL A 339 -9.89 -28.91 20.65
N LEU A 340 -9.71 -27.71 21.23
CA LEU A 340 -9.38 -26.50 20.46
C LEU A 340 -8.00 -26.60 19.80
N LEU A 341 -6.97 -27.04 20.54
CA LEU A 341 -5.61 -27.19 20.03
C LEU A 341 -5.49 -28.28 18.96
N ALA A 342 -6.31 -29.35 19.04
CA ALA A 342 -6.35 -30.43 18.05
C ALA A 342 -7.24 -30.13 16.83
N ALA A 343 -8.28 -29.29 16.98
CA ALA A 343 -9.11 -28.83 15.86
C ALA A 343 -8.50 -27.62 15.12
N LEU A 344 -7.55 -26.93 15.74
CA LEU A 344 -6.88 -25.74 15.21
C LEU A 344 -6.25 -25.94 13.82
N PRO A 345 -5.49 -27.01 13.54
CA PRO A 345 -4.89 -27.25 12.22
C PRO A 345 -5.93 -27.51 11.11
N LEU A 346 -7.13 -27.98 11.47
CA LEU A 346 -8.22 -28.33 10.54
C LEU A 346 -9.17 -27.17 10.25
N LEU A 347 -9.20 -26.13 11.10
CA LEU A 347 -10.02 -24.93 10.96
C LEU A 347 -9.27 -23.71 10.39
N ILE A 348 -7.93 -23.80 10.29
CA ILE A 348 -7.09 -22.78 9.65
C ILE A 348 -7.27 -22.87 8.13
N ARG A 349 -8.30 -22.23 7.60
CA ARG A 349 -8.27 -21.78 6.20
C ARG A 349 -7.43 -20.51 6.15
N SER A 350 -6.35 -20.55 5.37
CA SER A 350 -5.69 -19.33 4.91
C SER A 350 -6.75 -18.46 4.21
N TYR A 351 -6.99 -17.25 4.71
CA TYR A 351 -7.77 -16.25 4.01
C TYR A 351 -6.92 -15.73 2.83
N ALA A 352 -6.74 -16.55 1.81
CA ALA A 352 -6.30 -16.08 0.51
C ALA A 352 -7.51 -15.41 -0.16
N ALA A 353 -7.31 -14.23 -0.74
CA ALA A 353 -8.30 -13.69 -1.66
C ALA A 353 -8.59 -14.76 -2.73
N PRO A 354 -9.87 -15.06 -3.02
CA PRO A 354 -10.17 -16.09 -4.00
C PRO A 354 -9.54 -15.73 -5.36
N ALA A 355 -8.82 -16.68 -5.94
CA ALA A 355 -8.21 -16.51 -7.25
C ALA A 355 -9.28 -16.28 -8.33
N PRO A 356 -8.90 -15.72 -9.49
CA PRO A 356 -9.79 -15.63 -10.64
C PRO A 356 -10.37 -17.00 -10.99
N ARG A 357 -11.65 -17.03 -11.34
CA ARG A 357 -12.28 -18.29 -11.77
C ARG A 357 -11.78 -18.63 -13.18
N PRO A 358 -11.36 -19.88 -13.44
CA PRO A 358 -11.08 -20.31 -14.80
C PRO A 358 -12.31 -20.05 -15.68
N VAL A 359 -12.11 -19.31 -16.77
CA VAL A 359 -13.12 -19.10 -17.81
C VAL A 359 -12.75 -20.03 -18.95
N ALA A 360 -13.73 -20.77 -19.47
CA ALA A 360 -13.51 -21.61 -20.64
C ALA A 360 -13.12 -20.72 -21.84
N PRO A 361 -11.98 -20.98 -22.49
CA PRO A 361 -11.58 -20.23 -23.67
C PRO A 361 -12.66 -20.29 -24.77
N VAL A 362 -12.88 -19.17 -25.45
CA VAL A 362 -13.76 -19.08 -26.63
C VAL A 362 -12.94 -19.00 -27.91
N ALA A 363 -13.56 -19.30 -29.04
CA ALA A 363 -12.93 -19.13 -30.34
C ALA A 363 -12.59 -17.64 -30.59
N ALA A 364 -11.48 -17.39 -31.30
CA ALA A 364 -11.08 -16.04 -31.66
C ALA A 364 -12.13 -15.35 -32.52
N ALA A 365 -12.45 -14.10 -32.17
CA ALA A 365 -13.28 -13.21 -32.98
C ALA A 365 -12.43 -12.33 -33.91
N GLU A 366 -13.03 -11.69 -34.91
CA GLU A 366 -12.33 -10.66 -35.69
C GLU A 366 -11.98 -9.44 -34.82
N GLY A 367 -10.75 -8.93 -34.99
CA GLY A 367 -10.26 -7.75 -34.28
C GLY A 367 -9.61 -8.03 -32.93
N MET A 368 -9.53 -6.98 -32.09
CA MET A 368 -8.94 -7.09 -30.75
C MET A 368 -9.79 -7.97 -29.84
N GLN A 369 -9.13 -8.85 -29.09
CA GLN A 369 -9.79 -9.76 -28.17
C GLN A 369 -10.08 -9.06 -26.85
N ARG A 370 -11.20 -9.41 -26.22
CA ARG A 370 -11.49 -8.95 -24.86
C ARG A 370 -10.46 -9.54 -23.89
N LEU A 371 -9.99 -8.73 -22.95
CA LEU A 371 -9.06 -9.15 -21.92
C LEU A 371 -9.78 -9.63 -20.66
N HIS A 372 -9.15 -10.57 -19.96
CA HIS A 372 -9.56 -11.04 -18.64
C HIS A 372 -8.36 -11.61 -17.89
N LEU A 373 -8.53 -11.93 -16.61
CA LEU A 373 -7.47 -12.64 -15.86
C LEU A 373 -7.47 -14.13 -16.11
N LEU A 374 -6.28 -14.66 -16.39
CA LEU A 374 -5.98 -16.08 -16.33
C LEU A 374 -5.49 -16.44 -14.92
N PRO A 375 -6.01 -17.52 -14.32
CA PRO A 375 -5.61 -17.94 -12.99
C PRO A 375 -4.15 -18.40 -12.96
N ALA A 376 -3.49 -18.22 -11.81
CA ALA A 376 -2.18 -18.81 -11.56
C ALA A 376 -2.30 -20.35 -11.48
N PRO A 377 -1.27 -21.10 -11.92
CA PRO A 377 -1.27 -22.57 -11.85
C PRO A 377 -1.22 -23.09 -10.41
N ASP A 378 -0.46 -22.40 -9.55
CA ASP A 378 -0.24 -22.79 -8.16
C ASP A 378 -1.02 -21.90 -7.19
N THR A 379 -1.33 -22.46 -6.02
CA THR A 379 -1.99 -21.70 -4.95
C THR A 379 -1.05 -20.60 -4.44
N GLY A 380 -1.44 -19.34 -4.64
CA GLY A 380 -0.62 -18.17 -4.27
C GLY A 380 0.38 -17.72 -5.35
N GLY A 381 0.33 -18.31 -6.55
CA GLY A 381 1.03 -17.78 -7.73
C GLY A 381 0.39 -16.47 -8.22
N LEU A 382 1.04 -15.82 -9.19
CA LEU A 382 0.60 -14.55 -9.77
C LEU A 382 -0.35 -14.82 -10.95
N PRO A 383 -1.63 -14.43 -10.88
CA PRO A 383 -2.51 -14.40 -12.05
C PRO A 383 -1.94 -13.48 -13.14
N VAL A 384 -2.27 -13.75 -14.39
CA VAL A 384 -1.76 -12.97 -15.53
C VAL A 384 -2.90 -12.43 -16.37
N ILE A 385 -2.63 -11.34 -17.09
CA ILE A 385 -3.57 -10.82 -18.08
C ILE A 385 -3.56 -11.77 -19.28
N GLY A 386 -4.75 -12.16 -19.74
CA GLY A 386 -4.94 -12.91 -20.96
C GLY A 386 -6.12 -12.41 -21.76
N ASP A 387 -6.34 -13.01 -22.91
CA ASP A 387 -7.54 -12.79 -23.71
C ASP A 387 -8.56 -13.91 -23.53
N VAL A 388 -9.80 -13.65 -23.93
CA VAL A 388 -10.90 -14.63 -23.84
C VAL A 388 -10.66 -15.92 -24.64
N THR A 389 -9.64 -15.96 -25.50
CA THR A 389 -9.25 -17.15 -26.26
C THR A 389 -8.24 -18.04 -25.51
N GLY A 390 -7.85 -17.64 -24.30
CA GLY A 390 -6.94 -18.39 -23.44
C GLY A 390 -5.46 -18.11 -23.68
N ARG A 391 -5.12 -17.06 -24.45
CA ARG A 391 -3.73 -16.62 -24.60
C ARG A 391 -3.33 -15.71 -23.46
N GLN A 392 -2.11 -15.85 -22.96
CA GLN A 392 -1.50 -14.83 -22.10
C GLN A 392 -1.16 -13.61 -22.95
N VAL A 393 -1.40 -12.40 -22.42
CA VAL A 393 -1.17 -11.12 -23.10
C VAL A 393 -0.22 -10.27 -22.25
N ILE A 394 0.90 -9.86 -22.83
CA ILE A 394 1.85 -8.95 -22.19
C ILE A 394 1.59 -7.53 -22.73
N LEU A 395 1.08 -6.64 -21.87
CA LEU A 395 0.72 -5.27 -22.22
C LEU A 395 1.89 -4.30 -21.96
N ARG A 396 2.68 -3.95 -22.98
CA ARG A 396 3.80 -2.99 -22.88
C ARG A 396 3.48 -1.71 -23.62
N GLY A 397 3.71 -0.59 -22.96
CA GLY A 397 3.24 0.69 -23.47
C GLY A 397 3.83 1.91 -22.80
N VAL A 398 3.12 3.00 -22.99
CA VAL A 398 3.46 4.34 -22.50
C VAL A 398 2.22 5.00 -21.89
N ASN A 399 2.45 5.93 -20.97
CA ASN A 399 1.43 6.86 -20.50
C ASN A 399 1.18 7.93 -21.57
N VAL A 400 -0.08 8.31 -21.75
CA VAL A 400 -0.58 9.29 -22.73
C VAL A 400 -1.40 10.31 -21.93
N ASN A 401 -0.80 11.46 -21.64
CA ASN A 401 -1.33 12.50 -20.75
C ASN A 401 -2.02 13.67 -21.49
N GLN A 402 -2.17 13.57 -22.81
CA GLN A 402 -2.57 14.70 -23.66
C GLN A 402 -4.02 15.16 -23.43
N LEU A 403 -4.85 14.29 -22.84
CA LEU A 403 -6.23 14.62 -22.48
C LEU A 403 -6.39 15.12 -21.03
N ILE A 404 -5.30 15.15 -20.24
CA ILE A 404 -5.33 15.61 -18.86
C ILE A 404 -5.53 17.14 -18.79
N ASP A 405 -6.35 17.57 -17.85
CA ASP A 405 -6.59 18.98 -17.53
C ASP A 405 -5.61 19.47 -16.47
N TYR A 406 -4.43 19.85 -16.94
CA TYR A 406 -3.37 20.43 -16.11
C TYR A 406 -3.59 21.91 -15.78
N HIS A 407 -3.12 22.30 -14.62
CA HIS A 407 -2.98 23.68 -14.21
C HIS A 407 -1.93 24.39 -15.07
N LEU A 408 -2.31 25.51 -15.65
CA LEU A 408 -1.42 26.35 -16.45
C LEU A 408 -0.78 27.43 -15.57
N ARG A 409 0.53 27.33 -15.34
CA ARG A 409 1.32 28.40 -14.71
C ARG A 409 1.36 29.65 -15.59
N ASP A 410 1.54 29.45 -16.89
CA ASP A 410 1.38 30.47 -17.93
C ASP A 410 0.29 30.00 -18.90
N PRO A 411 -0.87 30.68 -18.98
CA PRO A 411 -1.94 30.34 -19.92
C PRO A 411 -1.52 30.38 -21.40
N ALA A 412 -0.41 31.04 -21.74
CA ALA A 412 0.11 31.11 -23.10
C ALA A 412 0.90 29.87 -23.53
N ILE A 413 1.30 29.01 -22.58
CA ILE A 413 2.14 27.83 -22.84
C ILE A 413 1.31 26.57 -22.56
N PRO A 414 0.96 25.77 -23.58
CA PRO A 414 0.19 24.55 -23.39
C PRO A 414 0.89 23.55 -22.47
N ALA A 415 0.14 22.98 -21.53
CA ALA A 415 0.64 21.91 -20.65
C ALA A 415 0.66 20.54 -21.32
N THR A 416 -0.15 20.35 -22.35
CA THR A 416 -0.20 19.13 -23.15
C THR A 416 0.10 19.40 -24.60
N GLU A 417 0.50 18.34 -25.29
CA GLU A 417 0.62 18.31 -26.73
C GLU A 417 -0.66 17.76 -27.38
N PRO A 418 -0.95 18.08 -28.64
CA PRO A 418 -2.05 17.45 -29.36
C PRO A 418 -1.88 15.92 -29.43
N LEU A 419 -2.97 15.20 -29.19
CA LEU A 419 -3.07 13.76 -29.42
C LEU A 419 -3.69 13.49 -30.79
N THR A 420 -3.01 12.72 -31.62
CA THR A 420 -3.42 12.42 -33.00
C THR A 420 -3.31 10.94 -33.32
N ASP A 421 -3.95 10.50 -34.41
CA ASP A 421 -3.81 9.13 -34.92
C ASP A 421 -2.33 8.75 -35.18
N ALA A 422 -1.53 9.73 -35.63
CA ALA A 422 -0.10 9.54 -35.87
C ALA A 422 0.69 9.21 -34.59
N ASP A 423 0.21 9.61 -33.41
CA ASP A 423 0.81 9.20 -32.14
C ASP A 423 0.62 7.70 -31.91
N PHE A 424 -0.59 7.19 -32.12
CA PHE A 424 -0.88 5.76 -31.97
C PHE A 424 -0.14 4.91 -33.00
N ALA A 425 0.00 5.40 -34.24
CA ALA A 425 0.81 4.75 -35.26
C ALA A 425 2.30 4.67 -34.85
N GLN A 426 2.85 5.74 -34.27
CA GLN A 426 4.24 5.76 -33.77
C GLN A 426 4.44 4.87 -32.55
N ILE A 427 3.48 4.88 -31.61
CA ILE A 427 3.47 4.00 -30.44
C ILE A 427 3.47 2.54 -30.89
N ALA A 428 2.61 2.17 -31.84
CA ALA A 428 2.57 0.82 -32.42
C ALA A 428 3.87 0.47 -33.17
N ALA A 429 4.47 1.42 -33.89
CA ALA A 429 5.75 1.23 -34.58
C ALA A 429 6.94 1.06 -33.63
N MET A 430 6.79 1.44 -32.35
CA MET A 430 7.75 1.12 -31.28
C MET A 430 7.50 -0.27 -30.67
N GLY A 431 6.51 -1.01 -31.17
CA GLY A 431 6.12 -2.32 -30.69
C GLY A 431 5.16 -2.32 -29.50
N PHE A 432 4.76 -1.15 -29.01
CA PHE A 432 3.83 -1.05 -27.90
C PHE A 432 2.43 -1.54 -28.30
N ASN A 433 1.74 -2.21 -27.38
CA ASN A 433 0.40 -2.74 -27.58
C ASN A 433 -0.60 -2.25 -26.53
N VAL A 434 -0.22 -1.30 -25.67
CA VAL A 434 -1.11 -0.64 -24.74
C VAL A 434 -0.72 0.83 -24.57
N VAL A 435 -1.70 1.68 -24.23
CA VAL A 435 -1.48 3.01 -23.65
C VAL A 435 -2.24 3.13 -22.33
N ARG A 436 -1.67 3.83 -21.36
CA ARG A 436 -2.40 4.33 -20.19
C ARG A 436 -2.85 5.74 -20.52
N LEU A 437 -4.13 5.91 -20.85
CA LEU A 437 -4.69 7.18 -21.28
C LEU A 437 -5.24 7.93 -20.07
N GLY A 438 -4.52 8.97 -19.66
CA GLY A 438 -4.92 9.82 -18.55
C GLY A 438 -6.14 10.68 -18.92
N MET A 439 -7.17 10.61 -18.08
CA MET A 439 -8.37 11.43 -18.16
C MET A 439 -8.61 12.13 -16.81
N SER A 440 -9.20 13.33 -16.84
CA SER A 440 -9.40 14.12 -15.62
C SER A 440 -10.85 14.14 -15.18
N TRP A 441 -11.09 13.89 -13.89
CA TRP A 441 -12.41 14.06 -13.28
C TRP A 441 -12.95 15.47 -13.48
N SER A 442 -12.08 16.49 -13.39
CA SER A 442 -12.41 17.90 -13.61
C SER A 442 -13.07 18.16 -14.96
N ARG A 443 -12.75 17.35 -15.98
CA ARG A 443 -13.32 17.45 -17.32
C ARG A 443 -14.49 16.53 -17.54
N LEU A 444 -14.50 15.34 -16.94
CA LEU A 444 -15.66 14.43 -17.02
C LEU A 444 -16.86 15.00 -16.27
N GLN A 445 -16.64 15.71 -15.16
CA GLN A 445 -17.68 16.29 -14.31
C GLN A 445 -17.33 17.72 -13.88
N PRO A 446 -17.29 18.69 -14.82
CA PRO A 446 -16.85 20.06 -14.56
C PRO A 446 -17.77 20.81 -13.59
N ARG A 447 -19.06 20.44 -13.55
CA ARG A 447 -20.00 20.87 -12.52
C ARG A 447 -20.60 19.66 -11.84
N ARG A 448 -20.90 19.79 -10.56
CA ARG A 448 -21.45 18.71 -9.77
C ARG A 448 -22.72 18.14 -10.41
N GLY A 449 -22.73 16.83 -10.65
CA GLY A 449 -23.85 16.12 -11.26
C GLY A 449 -24.00 16.28 -12.79
N GLU A 450 -23.21 17.14 -13.44
CA GLU A 450 -23.24 17.37 -14.90
C GLU A 450 -22.04 16.69 -15.57
N PHE A 451 -22.29 15.74 -16.47
CA PHE A 451 -21.23 15.01 -17.19
C PHE A 451 -20.95 15.62 -18.58
N ASP A 452 -19.67 15.79 -18.91
CA ASP A 452 -19.22 16.34 -20.19
C ASP A 452 -19.16 15.25 -21.29
N GLN A 453 -20.18 15.22 -22.13
CA GLN A 453 -20.27 14.32 -23.28
C GLN A 453 -19.22 14.63 -24.36
N ALA A 454 -18.82 15.90 -24.51
CA ALA A 454 -17.83 16.28 -25.53
C ALA A 454 -16.44 15.78 -25.13
N TYR A 455 -16.10 15.84 -23.84
CA TYR A 455 -14.86 15.25 -23.34
C TYR A 455 -14.88 13.72 -23.44
N LEU A 456 -16.00 13.06 -23.10
CA LEU A 456 -16.15 11.61 -23.32
C LEU A 456 -15.93 11.24 -24.80
N GLN A 457 -16.44 12.03 -25.75
CA GLN A 457 -16.22 11.80 -27.18
C GLN A 457 -14.74 11.95 -27.58
N GLN A 458 -13.97 12.83 -26.94
CA GLN A 458 -12.51 12.92 -27.16
C GLN A 458 -11.81 11.64 -26.71
N ILE A 459 -12.18 11.11 -25.54
CA ILE A 459 -11.68 9.83 -25.03
C ILE A 459 -12.06 8.70 -26.00
N SER A 460 -13.33 8.63 -26.45
CA SER A 460 -13.78 7.61 -27.41
C SER A 460 -13.03 7.70 -28.75
N THR A 461 -12.67 8.90 -29.20
CA THR A 461 -11.87 9.11 -30.42
C THR A 461 -10.46 8.56 -30.24
N ALA A 462 -9.81 8.84 -29.10
CA ALA A 462 -8.49 8.30 -28.78
C ALA A 462 -8.52 6.76 -28.69
N VAL A 463 -9.55 6.18 -28.05
CA VAL A 463 -9.74 4.72 -27.98
C VAL A 463 -9.92 4.11 -29.36
N ALA A 464 -10.71 4.74 -30.24
CA ALA A 464 -10.90 4.26 -31.61
C ALA A 464 -9.62 4.32 -32.45
N GLN A 465 -8.80 5.38 -32.28
CA GLN A 465 -7.50 5.51 -32.94
C GLN A 465 -6.53 4.44 -32.43
N ALA A 466 -6.40 4.26 -31.11
CA ALA A 466 -5.58 3.20 -30.52
C ALA A 466 -5.98 1.80 -31.06
N LYS A 467 -7.29 1.52 -31.10
CA LYS A 467 -7.84 0.28 -31.64
C LYS A 467 -7.47 0.03 -33.10
N ALA A 468 -7.49 1.08 -33.94
CA ALA A 468 -7.11 0.98 -35.35
C ALA A 468 -5.65 0.53 -35.55
N HIS A 469 -4.79 0.78 -34.56
CA HIS A 469 -3.38 0.37 -34.56
C HIS A 469 -3.10 -0.87 -33.69
N GLY A 470 -4.14 -1.56 -33.20
CA GLY A 470 -3.99 -2.76 -32.37
C GLY A 470 -3.38 -2.48 -30.99
N VAL A 471 -3.66 -1.29 -30.44
CA VAL A 471 -3.18 -0.81 -29.14
C VAL A 471 -4.35 -0.78 -28.15
N TYR A 472 -4.22 -1.50 -27.04
CA TYR A 472 -5.20 -1.47 -25.95
C TYR A 472 -5.13 -0.14 -25.18
N VAL A 473 -6.21 0.21 -24.49
CA VAL A 473 -6.28 1.42 -23.66
C VAL A 473 -6.64 1.07 -22.23
N VAL A 474 -5.78 1.43 -21.29
CA VAL A 474 -6.14 1.52 -19.87
C VAL A 474 -6.62 2.95 -19.65
N LEU A 475 -7.89 3.12 -19.26
CA LEU A 475 -8.47 4.43 -18.97
C LEU A 475 -8.15 4.80 -17.53
N ASP A 476 -7.35 5.84 -17.33
CA ASP A 476 -6.82 6.23 -16.03
C ASP A 476 -7.45 7.53 -15.53
N MET A 477 -8.12 7.47 -14.38
CA MET A 477 -8.59 8.67 -13.69
C MET A 477 -7.42 9.36 -13.01
N HIS A 478 -6.72 10.15 -13.82
CA HIS A 478 -5.47 10.78 -13.46
C HIS A 478 -5.69 11.96 -12.51
N GLN A 479 -4.77 12.10 -11.56
CA GLN A 479 -4.65 13.24 -10.69
C GLN A 479 -3.21 13.32 -10.20
N ASP A 480 -2.71 14.53 -10.01
CA ASP A 480 -1.52 14.80 -9.22
C ASP A 480 -1.87 15.80 -8.12
N ALA A 481 -1.42 15.52 -6.89
CA ALA A 481 -1.68 16.35 -5.72
C ALA A 481 -3.13 16.86 -5.65
N TRP A 482 -4.10 15.98 -5.92
CA TRP A 482 -5.54 16.17 -5.95
C TRP A 482 -6.13 16.98 -7.13
N GLY A 483 -5.60 18.14 -7.51
CA GLY A 483 -6.25 18.94 -8.57
C GLY A 483 -5.77 20.37 -8.79
N ASN A 484 -6.23 20.94 -9.92
CA ASN A 484 -5.95 22.32 -10.36
C ASN A 484 -6.26 23.39 -9.31
N ALA A 485 -7.37 23.22 -8.60
CA ALA A 485 -7.89 24.21 -7.66
C ALA A 485 -7.04 24.36 -6.37
N LEU A 486 -5.99 23.56 -6.22
CA LEU A 486 -5.05 23.68 -5.10
C LEU A 486 -3.96 24.72 -5.30
N ALA A 487 -3.83 25.31 -6.49
CA ALA A 487 -2.90 26.41 -6.74
C ALA A 487 -3.15 27.57 -5.76
N LYS A 488 -2.13 27.94 -4.99
CA LYS A 488 -2.12 29.12 -4.11
C LYS A 488 -0.76 29.80 -4.12
N PRO A 489 -0.30 30.34 -5.26
CA PRO A 489 1.05 30.89 -5.40
C PRO A 489 1.35 32.06 -4.44
N ASP A 490 0.32 32.78 -4.00
CA ASP A 490 0.44 33.95 -3.11
C ASP A 490 0.42 33.58 -1.61
N GLU A 491 0.27 32.31 -1.25
CA GLU A 491 0.27 31.86 0.15
C GLU A 491 1.64 32.16 0.80
N GLN A 492 1.64 32.79 1.98
CA GLN A 492 2.89 33.04 2.69
C GLN A 492 3.28 31.81 3.50
N CYS A 493 4.21 31.03 2.96
CA CYS A 493 4.75 29.84 3.59
C CYS A 493 6.02 30.14 4.42
N GLY A 494 6.13 29.52 5.59
CA GLY A 494 7.28 29.66 6.49
C GLY A 494 8.06 28.35 6.64
N GLY A 495 9.20 28.40 7.35
CA GLY A 495 9.92 27.18 7.78
C GLY A 495 10.51 26.33 6.66
N GLY A 496 10.88 26.94 5.52
CA GLY A 496 11.45 26.23 4.36
C GLY A 496 10.41 25.50 3.50
N THR A 497 9.12 25.77 3.72
CA THR A 497 8.03 25.29 2.87
C THR A 497 7.75 26.29 1.74
N SER A 498 7.16 25.82 0.64
CA SER A 498 6.76 26.65 -0.50
C SER A 498 5.25 26.55 -0.76
N PRO A 499 4.64 27.51 -1.45
CA PRO A 499 3.21 27.44 -1.76
C PRO A 499 2.87 26.27 -2.67
N THR A 500 1.65 25.73 -2.56
CA THR A 500 1.18 24.69 -3.48
C THR A 500 0.99 25.27 -4.88
N THR A 501 1.52 24.55 -5.86
CA THR A 501 1.21 24.73 -7.28
C THR A 501 -0.05 23.95 -7.63
N GLY A 502 -0.83 24.40 -8.62
CA GLY A 502 -1.89 23.55 -9.18
C GLY A 502 -1.28 22.44 -10.03
N TRP A 503 -2.01 21.32 -10.13
CA TRP A 503 -1.56 20.10 -10.81
C TRP A 503 -2.62 19.60 -11.79
N ASP A 504 -3.40 18.56 -11.48
CA ASP A 504 -4.51 18.06 -12.30
C ASP A 504 -5.37 17.06 -11.52
N GLY A 505 -6.57 16.75 -12.02
CA GLY A 505 -7.43 15.70 -11.47
C GLY A 505 -8.82 16.20 -11.07
N ALA A 506 -9.04 16.48 -9.78
CA ALA A 506 -10.36 16.79 -9.25
C ALA A 506 -10.88 18.19 -9.65
N PRO A 507 -12.19 18.34 -9.92
CA PRO A 507 -12.79 19.64 -10.19
C PRO A 507 -12.74 20.57 -8.97
N ALA A 508 -12.81 21.88 -9.22
CA ALA A 508 -12.80 22.88 -8.15
C ALA A 508 -13.93 22.69 -7.12
N TRP A 509 -15.13 22.27 -7.55
CA TRP A 509 -16.26 22.03 -6.66
C TRP A 509 -16.06 20.85 -5.70
N ALA A 510 -15.18 19.91 -6.05
CA ALA A 510 -14.81 18.76 -5.22
C ALA A 510 -13.60 19.06 -4.32
N THR A 511 -12.90 20.18 -4.54
CA THR A 511 -11.67 20.54 -3.81
C THR A 511 -12.01 21.29 -2.53
N VAL A 512 -12.24 20.54 -1.45
CA VAL A 512 -12.50 21.10 -0.10
C VAL A 512 -11.27 20.95 0.78
N THR A 513 -10.59 22.07 1.07
CA THR A 513 -9.36 22.08 1.88
C THR A 513 -9.57 22.56 3.31
N ASP A 514 -10.78 22.95 3.69
CA ASP A 514 -11.13 23.47 5.03
C ASP A 514 -10.21 24.59 5.53
N GLY A 515 -9.69 25.44 4.64
CA GLY A 515 -8.80 26.54 5.00
C GLY A 515 -7.45 26.10 5.57
N THR A 516 -7.06 24.85 5.33
CA THR A 516 -5.75 24.34 5.74
C THR A 516 -4.63 24.91 4.88
N ALA A 517 -3.42 24.98 5.44
CA ALA A 517 -2.29 25.65 4.80
C ALA A 517 -1.95 25.03 3.43
N HIS A 518 -1.82 25.89 2.44
CA HIS A 518 -1.39 25.55 1.08
C HIS A 518 0.13 25.65 0.95
N CYS A 519 0.83 24.98 1.87
CA CYS A 519 2.28 24.94 1.93
C CYS A 519 2.79 23.51 1.80
N GLN A 520 3.68 23.27 0.84
CA GLN A 520 4.28 21.99 0.53
C GLN A 520 5.75 21.94 0.97
N PHE A 521 6.25 20.73 1.24
CA PHE A 521 7.63 20.50 1.70
C PHE A 521 8.13 19.15 1.20
N LEU A 522 9.29 19.14 0.53
CA LEU A 522 9.94 17.99 -0.11
C LEU A 522 9.13 17.26 -1.21
N ALA A 523 7.81 17.12 -1.06
CA ALA A 523 6.89 16.53 -2.02
C ALA A 523 5.54 17.25 -2.02
N ARG A 524 4.93 17.38 -3.21
CA ARG A 524 3.62 18.04 -3.43
C ARG A 524 2.49 17.37 -2.62
N ASP A 525 2.51 16.04 -2.53
CA ASP A 525 1.44 15.23 -1.93
C ASP A 525 1.38 15.31 -0.40
N LEU A 526 2.41 15.90 0.23
CA LEU A 526 2.50 16.07 1.67
C LEU A 526 1.96 17.41 2.17
N ALA A 527 1.47 18.28 1.27
CA ALA A 527 0.88 19.55 1.65
C ALA A 527 -0.40 19.34 2.51
N PRO A 528 -0.62 20.13 3.57
CA PRO A 528 -1.82 20.00 4.42
C PRO A 528 -3.13 20.14 3.64
N ALA A 529 -3.20 21.06 2.68
CA ALA A 529 -4.36 21.25 1.80
C ALA A 529 -4.67 19.99 0.97
N VAL A 530 -3.65 19.36 0.38
CA VAL A 530 -3.78 18.10 -0.39
C VAL A 530 -4.30 16.98 0.51
N ALA A 531 -3.65 16.77 1.66
CA ALA A 531 -4.06 15.77 2.63
C ALA A 531 -5.50 15.96 3.14
N THR A 532 -5.97 17.21 3.21
CA THR A 532 -7.32 17.57 3.62
C THR A 532 -8.33 17.29 2.52
N ALA A 533 -8.03 17.66 1.27
CA ALA A 533 -8.88 17.35 0.12
C ALA A 533 -9.11 15.84 -0.03
N PHE A 534 -8.03 15.04 0.01
CA PHE A 534 -8.14 13.57 0.04
C PHE A 534 -8.91 13.06 1.26
N GLY A 535 -8.70 13.64 2.44
CA GLY A 535 -9.46 13.28 3.64
C GLY A 535 -10.96 13.50 3.47
N ASN A 536 -11.37 14.63 2.89
CA ASN A 536 -12.77 14.96 2.59
C ASN A 536 -13.35 14.02 1.52
N PHE A 537 -12.56 13.66 0.51
CA PHE A 537 -12.93 12.62 -0.45
C PHE A 537 -13.15 11.25 0.21
N TYR A 538 -12.17 10.72 0.95
CA TYR A 538 -12.29 9.39 1.55
C TYR A 538 -13.44 9.26 2.55
N THR A 539 -13.82 10.36 3.19
CA THR A 539 -14.97 10.44 4.10
C THR A 539 -16.30 10.71 3.41
N ASP A 540 -16.29 10.78 2.07
CA ASP A 540 -17.43 11.12 1.23
C ASP A 540 -18.16 12.39 1.71
N ARG A 541 -17.39 13.37 2.17
CA ARG A 541 -17.94 14.63 2.64
C ARG A 541 -18.75 15.25 1.52
N ASP A 542 -19.96 15.68 1.86
CA ASP A 542 -20.90 16.31 0.93
C ASP A 542 -21.10 15.49 -0.36
N GLY A 543 -20.87 14.18 -0.35
CA GLY A 543 -21.02 13.27 -1.51
C GLY A 543 -19.88 13.34 -2.54
N ILE A 544 -18.71 13.90 -2.21
CA ILE A 544 -17.58 14.08 -3.16
C ILE A 544 -17.15 12.73 -3.78
N GLN A 545 -17.00 11.68 -2.98
CA GLN A 545 -16.58 10.36 -3.48
C GLN A 545 -17.71 9.70 -4.26
N SER A 546 -18.95 9.84 -3.79
CA SER A 546 -20.14 9.36 -4.48
C SER A 546 -20.25 9.92 -5.91
N GLU A 547 -19.86 11.17 -6.15
CA GLU A 547 -19.86 11.78 -7.48
C GLU A 547 -18.74 11.25 -8.39
N LEU A 548 -17.55 10.95 -7.86
CA LEU A 548 -16.51 10.27 -8.64
C LEU A 548 -16.93 8.83 -9.00
N VAL A 549 -17.55 8.10 -8.07
CA VAL A 549 -18.12 6.76 -8.34
C VAL A 549 -19.17 6.84 -9.45
N ARG A 550 -20.04 7.86 -9.45
CA ARG A 550 -20.99 8.10 -10.55
C ARG A 550 -20.29 8.46 -11.86
N THR A 551 -19.19 9.20 -11.81
CA THR A 551 -18.38 9.53 -12.99
C THR A 551 -17.78 8.26 -13.60
N TRP A 552 -17.29 7.33 -12.77
CA TRP A 552 -16.86 6.02 -13.23
C TRP A 552 -17.97 5.22 -13.90
N ALA A 553 -19.17 5.19 -13.32
CA ALA A 553 -20.32 4.55 -13.95
C ALA A 553 -20.66 5.17 -15.32
N PHE A 554 -20.53 6.49 -15.45
CA PHE A 554 -20.73 7.21 -16.72
C PHE A 554 -19.73 6.76 -17.80
N VAL A 555 -18.43 6.70 -17.47
CA VAL A 555 -17.38 6.24 -18.38
C VAL A 555 -17.55 4.74 -18.71
N ALA A 556 -17.72 3.89 -17.71
CA ALA A 556 -17.82 2.44 -17.89
C ALA A 556 -19.02 2.04 -18.75
N ARG A 557 -20.16 2.73 -18.62
CA ARG A 557 -21.32 2.48 -19.48
C ARG A 557 -21.02 2.77 -20.95
N ALA A 558 -20.23 3.80 -21.24
CA ALA A 558 -19.90 4.19 -22.62
C ALA A 558 -18.97 3.19 -23.30
N PHE A 559 -18.10 2.52 -22.54
CA PHE A 559 -17.12 1.56 -23.04
C PHE A 559 -17.47 0.10 -22.73
N ALA A 560 -18.68 -0.18 -22.24
CA ALA A 560 -19.10 -1.49 -21.74
C ALA A 560 -18.83 -2.65 -22.73
N ASN A 561 -18.90 -2.38 -24.04
CA ASN A 561 -18.73 -3.37 -25.10
C ASN A 561 -17.47 -3.16 -25.96
N GLU A 562 -16.51 -2.33 -25.54
CA GLU A 562 -15.34 -1.97 -26.34
C GLU A 562 -14.11 -2.83 -25.97
N PRO A 563 -13.76 -3.87 -26.76
CA PRO A 563 -12.62 -4.75 -26.46
C PRO A 563 -11.25 -4.07 -26.46
N ALA A 564 -11.10 -2.90 -27.10
CA ALA A 564 -9.85 -2.16 -27.07
C ALA A 564 -9.58 -1.51 -25.70
N VAL A 565 -10.62 -1.28 -24.87
CA VAL A 565 -10.42 -0.89 -23.48
C VAL A 565 -9.93 -2.11 -22.71
N ALA A 566 -8.69 -2.08 -22.25
CA ALA A 566 -8.15 -3.15 -21.39
C ALA A 566 -8.82 -3.12 -20.01
N GLY A 567 -9.10 -1.92 -19.49
CA GLY A 567 -9.71 -1.73 -18.18
C GLY A 567 -9.65 -0.30 -17.66
N TYR A 568 -10.00 -0.17 -16.39
CA TYR A 568 -10.17 1.11 -15.69
C TYR A 568 -9.16 1.21 -14.55
N ASP A 569 -8.30 2.21 -14.57
CA ASP A 569 -7.38 2.55 -13.48
C ASP A 569 -8.01 3.60 -12.57
N LEU A 570 -8.42 3.15 -11.37
CA LEU A 570 -9.49 3.78 -10.61
C LEU A 570 -9.16 5.17 -10.07
N LEU A 571 -7.90 5.42 -9.75
CA LEU A 571 -7.39 6.70 -9.27
C LEU A 571 -5.86 6.63 -9.24
N ASN A 572 -5.22 7.46 -10.06
CA ASN A 572 -3.77 7.62 -10.10
C ASN A 572 -3.22 8.02 -8.72
N GLU A 573 -2.12 7.42 -8.29
CA GLU A 573 -1.34 7.72 -7.08
C GLU A 573 -2.17 8.28 -5.90
N PRO A 574 -3.13 7.52 -5.35
CA PRO A 574 -4.05 8.04 -4.35
C PRO A 574 -3.30 8.69 -3.17
N GLY A 575 -3.59 9.95 -2.91
CA GLY A 575 -2.96 10.68 -1.81
C GLY A 575 -3.28 10.05 -0.46
N ILE A 576 -2.35 10.18 0.49
CA ILE A 576 -2.40 9.47 1.78
C ILE A 576 -3.57 9.88 2.69
N GLY A 577 -4.25 10.98 2.38
CA GLY A 577 -5.31 11.59 3.21
C GLY A 577 -4.83 11.97 4.61
N ALA A 578 -5.70 12.51 5.45
CA ALA A 578 -5.30 13.12 6.73
C ALA A 578 -4.80 12.14 7.83
N ASN A 579 -5.22 10.87 7.80
CA ASN A 579 -4.98 9.91 8.87
C ASN A 579 -4.47 8.55 8.33
N PRO A 580 -3.33 8.49 7.62
CA PRO A 580 -2.79 7.22 7.17
C PRO A 580 -2.33 6.37 8.38
N PRO A 581 -2.44 5.03 8.29
CA PRO A 581 -2.84 4.27 7.11
C PRO A 581 -4.36 4.00 7.01
N ILE A 582 -5.20 4.63 7.86
CA ILE A 582 -6.66 4.48 7.75
C ILE A 582 -7.17 5.07 6.44
N SER A 583 -6.73 6.27 6.07
CA SER A 583 -7.07 6.84 4.76
C SER A 583 -6.39 6.12 3.60
N SER A 584 -5.07 5.89 3.68
CA SER A 584 -4.27 5.35 2.55
C SER A 584 -4.45 3.86 2.28
N GLY A 585 -5.11 3.10 3.18
CA GLY A 585 -5.42 1.69 2.97
C GLY A 585 -6.91 1.38 3.11
N LEU A 586 -7.49 1.56 4.30
CA LEU A 586 -8.86 1.12 4.58
C LEU A 586 -9.93 1.90 3.79
N LEU A 587 -9.88 3.24 3.86
CA LEU A 587 -10.86 4.07 3.16
C LEU A 587 -10.60 4.13 1.65
N LEU A 588 -9.35 3.97 1.22
CA LEU A 588 -9.01 3.74 -0.17
C LEU A 588 -9.67 2.45 -0.71
N GLY A 589 -9.54 1.34 0.03
CA GLY A 589 -10.23 0.09 -0.32
C GLY A 589 -11.75 0.20 -0.38
N ARG A 590 -12.36 1.00 0.53
CA ARG A 590 -13.81 1.33 0.48
C ARG A 590 -14.18 2.06 -0.81
N TYR A 591 -13.38 3.05 -1.21
CA TYR A 591 -13.60 3.75 -2.48
C TYR A 591 -13.51 2.80 -3.67
N TYR A 592 -12.46 1.97 -3.73
CA TYR A 592 -12.29 1.01 -4.81
C TYR A 592 -13.45 0.03 -4.91
N ASP A 593 -13.92 -0.55 -3.79
CA ASP A 593 -15.06 -1.46 -3.81
C ASP A 593 -16.36 -0.78 -4.30
N ALA A 594 -16.58 0.49 -3.90
CA ALA A 594 -17.72 1.28 -4.38
C ALA A 594 -17.62 1.60 -5.89
N ALA A 595 -16.43 2.01 -6.36
CA ALA A 595 -16.19 2.30 -7.77
C ALA A 595 -16.34 1.05 -8.63
N ILE A 596 -15.76 -0.08 -8.22
CA ILE A 596 -15.89 -1.38 -8.89
C ILE A 596 -17.35 -1.79 -8.98
N THR A 597 -18.10 -1.71 -7.88
CA THR A 597 -19.53 -2.05 -7.87
C THR A 597 -20.30 -1.24 -8.91
N ALA A 598 -20.10 0.09 -8.94
CA ALA A 598 -20.77 0.97 -9.90
C ALA A 598 -20.33 0.73 -11.36
N ILE A 599 -19.05 0.42 -11.58
CA ILE A 599 -18.53 0.04 -12.90
C ILE A 599 -19.20 -1.24 -13.39
N ARG A 600 -19.29 -2.29 -12.56
CA ARG A 600 -19.95 -3.56 -12.94
C ARG A 600 -21.43 -3.37 -13.26
N GLU A 601 -22.13 -2.58 -12.47
CA GLU A 601 -23.53 -2.23 -12.75
C GLU A 601 -23.67 -1.46 -14.06
N ALA A 602 -22.76 -0.52 -14.33
CA ALA A 602 -22.74 0.27 -15.56
C ALA A 602 -22.41 -0.56 -16.81
N GLU A 603 -21.44 -1.47 -16.72
CA GLU A 603 -21.11 -2.41 -17.80
C GLU A 603 -22.30 -3.32 -18.10
N GLN A 604 -22.96 -3.84 -17.06
CA GLN A 604 -24.17 -4.66 -17.24
C GLN A 604 -25.31 -3.85 -17.88
N ALA A 605 -25.53 -2.61 -17.43
CA ALA A 605 -26.53 -1.71 -18.03
C ALA A 605 -26.19 -1.31 -19.47
N GLY A 606 -24.90 -1.26 -19.82
CA GLY A 606 -24.39 -1.10 -21.18
C GLY A 606 -24.41 -2.38 -22.02
N GLN A 607 -24.92 -3.49 -21.48
CA GLN A 607 -24.94 -4.82 -22.12
C GLN A 607 -23.54 -5.31 -22.54
N GLY A 608 -22.54 -4.91 -21.74
CA GLY A 608 -21.14 -5.16 -21.95
C GLY A 608 -20.60 -6.43 -21.29
N PHE A 609 -19.30 -6.42 -21.07
CA PHE A 609 -18.58 -7.42 -20.29
C PHE A 609 -17.77 -6.75 -19.19
N ALA A 610 -17.35 -7.53 -18.19
CA ALA A 610 -16.49 -7.04 -17.12
C ALA A 610 -15.06 -6.83 -17.62
N HIS A 611 -14.63 -5.58 -17.74
CA HIS A 611 -13.25 -5.23 -18.04
C HIS A 611 -12.35 -5.42 -16.80
N LEU A 612 -11.04 -5.39 -17.03
CA LEU A 612 -10.08 -5.36 -15.94
C LEU A 612 -10.25 -4.07 -15.11
N VAL A 613 -9.98 -4.16 -13.82
CA VAL A 613 -9.90 -3.00 -12.94
C VAL A 613 -8.50 -2.92 -12.36
N PHE A 614 -7.80 -1.85 -12.69
CA PHE A 614 -6.50 -1.50 -12.18
C PHE A 614 -6.69 -0.70 -10.89
N PHE A 615 -6.03 -1.11 -9.82
CA PHE A 615 -6.08 -0.44 -8.53
C PHE A 615 -4.68 -0.24 -7.98
N GLU A 616 -4.46 0.92 -7.37
CA GLU A 616 -3.15 1.38 -6.93
C GLU A 616 -3.02 1.32 -5.40
N PRO A 617 -1.82 1.14 -4.85
CA PRO A 617 -1.53 1.55 -3.48
C PRO A 617 -1.48 3.09 -3.39
N SER A 618 -1.35 3.66 -2.20
CA SER A 618 -1.17 5.12 -2.10
C SER A 618 0.15 5.59 -2.72
N VAL A 619 0.24 6.90 -2.98
CA VAL A 619 1.44 7.60 -3.50
C VAL A 619 2.73 7.32 -2.70
N LEU A 620 2.65 6.83 -1.46
CA LEU A 620 3.83 6.38 -0.73
C LEU A 620 4.57 5.23 -1.39
N TRP A 621 3.89 4.41 -2.21
CA TRP A 621 4.58 3.37 -2.98
C TRP A 621 5.53 3.98 -4.01
N SER A 622 5.12 5.05 -4.69
CA SER A 622 5.94 5.82 -5.62
C SER A 622 7.12 6.51 -4.92
N GLY A 623 6.90 7.01 -3.71
CA GLY A 623 7.93 7.70 -2.92
C GLY A 623 8.88 6.80 -2.13
N LEU A 624 8.45 5.61 -1.70
CA LEU A 624 9.17 4.75 -0.74
C LEU A 624 9.31 3.28 -1.17
N ALA A 625 8.71 2.87 -2.29
CA ALA A 625 8.58 1.48 -2.77
C ALA A 625 7.68 0.55 -1.94
N PHE A 626 7.03 1.05 -0.89
CA PHE A 626 6.14 0.25 -0.04
C PHE A 626 5.13 1.14 0.72
N ASP A 627 3.96 0.59 1.00
CA ASP A 627 2.96 1.20 1.90
C ASP A 627 2.02 0.13 2.49
N VAL A 628 1.29 0.48 3.53
CA VAL A 628 0.09 -0.25 3.92
C VAL A 628 -0.95 -0.12 2.82
N THR A 629 -1.27 -1.24 2.19
CA THR A 629 -2.21 -1.30 1.06
C THR A 629 -3.66 -1.51 1.53
N PRO A 630 -4.68 -1.36 0.66
CA PRO A 630 -6.02 -1.87 0.95
C PRO A 630 -5.98 -3.30 1.52
N PRO A 631 -6.84 -3.68 2.47
CA PRO A 631 -6.79 -5.04 2.98
C PRO A 631 -7.10 -6.05 1.86
N PRO A 632 -6.34 -7.16 1.72
CA PRO A 632 -6.72 -8.24 0.82
C PRO A 632 -8.17 -8.69 1.08
N GLY A 633 -8.96 -8.80 0.01
CA GLY A 633 -10.41 -9.03 0.12
C GLY A 633 -11.24 -7.78 0.43
N PHE A 634 -10.75 -6.58 0.10
CA PHE A 634 -11.54 -5.34 0.16
C PHE A 634 -12.74 -5.36 -0.82
N THR A 635 -12.69 -6.21 -1.85
CA THR A 635 -13.75 -6.43 -2.84
C THR A 635 -13.84 -7.92 -3.21
N ASP A 636 -15.00 -8.31 -3.73
CA ASP A 636 -15.26 -9.67 -4.23
C ASP A 636 -14.98 -9.85 -5.73
N ASP A 637 -14.62 -8.76 -6.43
CA ASP A 637 -14.27 -8.78 -7.85
C ASP A 637 -13.04 -9.67 -8.14
N ARG A 638 -12.99 -10.20 -9.36
CA ARG A 638 -12.00 -11.19 -9.81
C ARG A 638 -11.23 -10.76 -11.05
N GLN A 639 -11.45 -9.55 -11.55
CA GLN A 639 -10.76 -8.95 -12.71
C GLN A 639 -9.78 -7.85 -12.24
N LEU A 640 -9.17 -8.05 -11.08
CA LEU A 640 -8.28 -7.08 -10.45
C LEU A 640 -6.86 -7.13 -11.02
N VAL A 641 -6.30 -5.96 -11.30
CA VAL A 641 -4.89 -5.76 -11.63
C VAL A 641 -4.29 -4.79 -10.62
N PHE A 642 -3.28 -5.23 -9.88
CA PHE A 642 -2.55 -4.35 -8.98
C PHE A 642 -1.57 -3.51 -9.81
N ALA A 643 -1.69 -2.18 -9.70
CA ALA A 643 -1.02 -1.24 -10.58
C ALA A 643 -0.12 -0.21 -9.85
N PRO A 644 0.83 -0.62 -8.99
CA PRO A 644 1.71 0.32 -8.31
C PRO A 644 2.69 0.99 -9.28
N HIS A 645 3.29 2.11 -8.83
CA HIS A 645 4.30 2.85 -9.59
C HIS A 645 5.70 2.64 -9.01
N PRO A 646 6.46 1.65 -9.49
CA PRO A 646 7.80 1.35 -8.99
C PRO A 646 8.86 2.35 -9.51
N TYR A 647 9.09 3.43 -8.76
CA TYR A 647 10.12 4.45 -9.06
C TYR A 647 11.46 4.26 -8.35
N SER A 648 11.72 3.08 -7.79
CA SER A 648 13.00 2.72 -7.16
C SER A 648 14.21 3.04 -8.05
N GLU A 649 15.25 3.65 -7.47
CA GLU A 649 16.47 4.12 -8.18
C GLU A 649 16.21 5.22 -9.24
N SER A 650 15.02 5.82 -9.23
CA SER A 650 14.62 6.95 -10.06
C SER A 650 14.30 8.18 -9.18
N ILE A 651 13.06 8.32 -8.73
CA ILE A 651 12.55 9.52 -8.04
C ILE A 651 12.08 9.25 -6.60
N THR A 652 12.32 8.05 -6.07
CA THR A 652 11.99 7.74 -4.67
C THR A 652 12.74 8.65 -3.70
N MET A 653 12.11 8.96 -2.56
CA MET A 653 12.61 9.96 -1.59
C MET A 653 13.98 9.60 -1.01
N ASP A 654 14.31 8.31 -0.91
CA ASP A 654 15.58 7.79 -0.42
C ASP A 654 16.78 8.16 -1.32
N GLN A 655 16.55 8.37 -2.61
CA GLN A 655 17.59 8.76 -3.56
C GLN A 655 18.17 10.14 -3.21
N GLY A 656 17.33 11.05 -2.71
CA GLY A 656 17.77 12.37 -2.22
C GLY A 656 18.72 12.29 -1.01
N PHE A 657 18.74 11.16 -0.31
CA PHE A 657 19.65 10.89 0.82
C PHE A 657 20.84 10.01 0.43
N GLY A 658 21.01 9.67 -0.86
CA GLY A 658 22.05 8.74 -1.33
C GLY A 658 21.85 7.31 -0.83
N LEU A 659 20.60 6.94 -0.53
CA LEU A 659 20.21 5.60 -0.08
C LEU A 659 19.40 4.90 -1.17
N THR A 660 19.40 3.57 -1.16
CA THR A 660 18.51 2.74 -1.99
C THR A 660 17.83 1.73 -1.08
N ILE A 661 16.60 2.03 -0.65
CA ILE A 661 15.80 1.19 0.24
C ILE A 661 15.34 -0.07 -0.50
N ALA A 662 14.84 0.09 -1.73
CA ALA A 662 14.48 -1.01 -2.60
C ALA A 662 15.12 -0.80 -3.96
N SER A 663 15.83 -1.81 -4.44
CA SER A 663 16.30 -1.86 -5.83
C SER A 663 15.13 -1.98 -6.80
N ILE A 664 15.36 -1.72 -8.08
CA ILE A 664 14.37 -1.91 -9.15
C ILE A 664 13.77 -3.33 -9.08
N GLU A 665 14.63 -4.35 -9.04
CA GLU A 665 14.20 -5.74 -9.06
C GLU A 665 13.46 -6.14 -7.78
N ARG A 666 13.89 -5.59 -6.62
CA ARG A 666 13.18 -5.77 -5.35
C ARG A 666 11.78 -5.19 -5.40
N ASN A 667 11.62 -3.97 -5.89
CA ASN A 667 10.33 -3.30 -5.95
C ASN A 667 9.33 -4.07 -6.82
N LEU A 668 9.75 -4.53 -8.01
CA LEU A 668 8.90 -5.35 -8.88
C LEU A 668 8.53 -6.69 -8.23
N THR A 669 9.47 -7.32 -7.54
CA THR A 669 9.23 -8.59 -6.85
C THR A 669 8.26 -8.42 -5.66
N VAL A 670 8.41 -7.34 -4.90
CA VAL A 670 7.53 -6.97 -3.77
C VAL A 670 6.13 -6.62 -4.28
N SER A 671 6.03 -5.89 -5.39
CA SER A 671 4.79 -5.56 -6.08
C SER A 671 4.04 -6.81 -6.59
N ALA A 672 4.76 -7.73 -7.23
CA ALA A 672 4.19 -9.01 -7.68
C ALA A 672 3.63 -9.84 -6.51
N ARG A 673 4.30 -9.83 -5.34
CA ARG A 673 3.81 -10.50 -4.13
C ARG A 673 2.56 -9.83 -3.57
N ALA A 674 2.51 -8.50 -3.59
CA ALA A 674 1.31 -7.77 -3.21
C ALA A 674 0.15 -8.14 -4.14
N ALA A 675 0.34 -8.11 -5.46
CA ALA A 675 -0.66 -8.52 -6.44
C ALA A 675 -1.18 -9.95 -6.19
N ALA A 676 -0.28 -10.90 -5.96
CA ALA A 676 -0.64 -12.29 -5.66
C ALA A 676 -1.49 -12.42 -4.37
N ALA A 677 -1.27 -11.58 -3.36
CA ALA A 677 -2.09 -11.58 -2.13
C ALA A 677 -3.55 -11.17 -2.38
N TYR A 678 -3.82 -10.41 -3.44
CA TYR A 678 -5.17 -10.06 -3.89
C TYR A 678 -5.78 -11.07 -4.87
N GLY A 679 -5.00 -12.04 -5.35
CA GLY A 679 -5.40 -12.82 -6.53
C GLY A 679 -5.54 -11.94 -7.77
N ALA A 680 -4.72 -10.88 -7.86
CA ALA A 680 -4.71 -9.92 -8.95
C ALA A 680 -3.49 -10.14 -9.87
N ALA A 681 -3.61 -9.76 -11.15
CA ALA A 681 -2.42 -9.63 -11.98
C ALA A 681 -1.58 -8.43 -11.55
N TYR A 682 -0.32 -8.37 -11.98
CA TYR A 682 0.56 -7.23 -11.74
C TYR A 682 0.87 -6.51 -13.05
N TRP A 683 0.60 -5.21 -13.09
CA TRP A 683 0.94 -4.36 -14.22
C TRP A 683 1.28 -2.95 -13.70
N PRO A 684 2.55 -2.52 -13.67
CA PRO A 684 2.91 -1.19 -13.18
C PRO A 684 2.37 -0.10 -14.12
N GLY A 685 1.49 0.75 -13.57
CA GLY A 685 0.84 1.87 -14.28
C GLY A 685 1.83 2.92 -14.74
N GLU A 686 2.86 3.15 -13.94
CA GLU A 686 3.94 4.07 -14.25
C GLU A 686 5.30 3.55 -13.80
N TRP A 687 6.31 3.89 -14.59
CA TRP A 687 7.71 3.75 -14.25
C TRP A 687 8.52 4.56 -15.26
N GLY A 688 9.71 5.03 -14.87
CA GLY A 688 10.55 5.78 -15.79
C GLY A 688 11.74 6.44 -15.12
N TRP A 689 12.60 7.01 -15.95
CA TRP A 689 13.77 7.80 -15.54
C TRP A 689 13.75 9.15 -16.26
N PHE A 690 14.30 10.15 -15.58
CA PHE A 690 14.20 11.56 -15.95
C PHE A 690 15.57 12.24 -16.04
N GLY A 691 16.66 11.50 -15.81
CA GLY A 691 18.04 11.97 -15.93
C GLY A 691 18.62 11.78 -17.33
N ASP A 692 19.95 11.61 -17.39
CA ASP A 692 20.68 11.40 -18.64
C ASP A 692 20.40 10.00 -19.21
N PRO A 693 19.83 9.88 -20.43
CA PRO A 693 19.57 8.59 -21.06
C PRO A 693 20.82 7.71 -21.25
N ALA A 694 22.02 8.29 -21.34
CA ALA A 694 23.27 7.53 -21.44
C ALA A 694 23.61 6.79 -20.14
N VAL A 695 23.13 7.30 -19.00
CA VAL A 695 23.34 6.70 -17.67
C VAL A 695 22.13 5.86 -17.27
N ASP A 696 20.94 6.45 -17.35
CA ASP A 696 19.71 5.82 -16.89
C ASP A 696 19.22 4.72 -17.84
N GLY A 697 19.68 4.67 -19.09
CA GLY A 697 19.32 3.61 -20.03
C GLY A 697 19.64 2.19 -19.53
N ALA A 698 20.71 2.03 -18.74
CA ALA A 698 21.03 0.75 -18.10
C ALA A 698 19.98 0.35 -17.04
N LYS A 699 19.37 1.32 -16.35
CA LYS A 699 18.30 1.07 -15.38
C LYS A 699 16.99 0.75 -16.08
N VAL A 700 16.67 1.42 -17.19
CA VAL A 700 15.52 1.06 -18.05
C VAL A 700 15.66 -0.38 -18.57
N ALA A 701 16.86 -0.79 -18.98
CA ALA A 701 17.12 -2.17 -19.39
C ALA A 701 16.96 -3.18 -18.23
N ARG A 702 17.44 -2.85 -17.02
CA ARG A 702 17.23 -3.69 -15.81
C ARG A 702 15.74 -3.83 -15.47
N PHE A 703 14.98 -2.75 -15.53
CA PHE A 703 13.53 -2.78 -15.33
C PHE A 703 12.85 -3.67 -16.37
N GLY A 704 13.20 -3.51 -17.65
CA GLY A 704 12.69 -4.36 -18.72
C GLY A 704 13.00 -5.85 -18.51
N ALA A 705 14.23 -6.19 -18.12
CA ALA A 705 14.61 -7.56 -17.81
C ALA A 705 13.86 -8.11 -16.59
N ALA A 706 13.52 -7.27 -15.60
CA ALA A 706 12.69 -7.66 -14.46
C ALA A 706 11.23 -7.91 -14.86
N GLN A 707 10.66 -7.11 -15.77
CA GLN A 707 9.36 -7.39 -16.37
C GLN A 707 9.37 -8.71 -17.15
N ASP A 708 10.42 -8.98 -17.92
CA ASP A 708 10.58 -10.22 -18.69
C ASP A 708 10.56 -11.45 -17.77
N ARG A 709 11.30 -11.40 -16.66
CA ARG A 709 11.33 -12.48 -15.65
C ARG A 709 9.97 -12.74 -14.99
N LEU A 710 9.16 -11.70 -14.80
CA LEU A 710 7.83 -11.81 -14.20
C LEU A 710 6.74 -12.13 -15.23
N GLY A 711 7.04 -12.05 -16.53
CA GLY A 711 6.05 -12.21 -17.59
C GLY A 711 5.00 -11.11 -17.64
N ILE A 712 5.36 -9.90 -17.20
CA ILE A 712 4.45 -8.75 -17.10
C ILE A 712 4.80 -7.65 -18.10
N GLY A 713 3.83 -6.75 -18.26
CA GLY A 713 3.97 -5.52 -19.00
C GLY A 713 4.11 -4.29 -18.09
N GLY A 714 3.70 -3.12 -18.57
CA GLY A 714 3.64 -1.86 -17.84
C GLY A 714 3.55 -0.67 -18.79
N ALA A 715 3.30 0.53 -18.26
CA ALA A 715 3.32 1.77 -19.05
C ALA A 715 4.47 2.70 -18.59
N PHE A 716 5.37 3.03 -19.51
CA PHE A 716 6.46 3.97 -19.25
C PHE A 716 5.92 5.40 -19.16
N TRP A 717 6.29 6.15 -18.13
CA TRP A 717 5.97 7.57 -18.02
C TRP A 717 7.07 8.38 -18.71
N VAL A 718 6.85 9.07 -19.83
CA VAL A 718 5.57 9.32 -20.55
C VAL A 718 5.80 9.44 -22.06
N TRP A 719 4.76 9.28 -22.90
CA TRP A 719 4.85 9.42 -24.36
C TRP A 719 5.38 10.79 -24.77
N LYS A 720 4.60 11.85 -24.55
CA LYS A 720 4.99 13.27 -24.73
C LYS A 720 4.59 14.06 -23.50
N GLN A 721 5.10 15.26 -23.37
CA GLN A 721 4.73 16.20 -22.32
C GLN A 721 4.85 17.62 -22.86
N GLY A 722 3.88 18.48 -22.53
CA GLY A 722 3.89 19.87 -22.98
C GLY A 722 4.87 20.70 -22.16
N CYS A 723 5.33 21.81 -22.75
CA CYS A 723 6.28 22.70 -22.09
C CYS A 723 5.68 23.50 -20.92
N GLY A 724 4.37 23.69 -20.91
CA GLY A 724 3.65 24.36 -19.84
C GLY A 724 3.28 23.43 -18.68
N SER A 725 3.54 22.11 -18.79
CA SER A 725 3.06 21.15 -17.79
C SER A 725 3.65 21.44 -16.41
N PRO A 726 2.91 21.24 -15.30
CA PRO A 726 3.41 21.48 -13.95
C PRO A 726 4.69 20.70 -13.62
N GLU A 727 4.87 19.53 -14.22
CA GLU A 727 6.04 18.65 -14.06
C GLU A 727 7.26 19.20 -14.83
N THR A 728 7.04 20.02 -15.85
CA THR A 728 8.11 20.70 -16.60
C THR A 728 8.63 21.87 -15.77
N GLY A 729 9.91 21.90 -15.40
CA GLY A 729 10.48 23.05 -14.68
C GLY A 729 10.26 24.38 -15.43
N PRO A 730 10.10 25.53 -14.74
CA PRO A 730 9.81 26.81 -15.40
C PRO A 730 10.91 27.25 -16.38
N ASP A 731 12.15 26.79 -16.14
CA ASP A 731 13.32 27.09 -16.97
C ASP A 731 13.74 25.91 -17.89
N ALA A 732 12.87 24.90 -18.03
CA ALA A 732 13.19 23.71 -18.81
C ALA A 732 13.26 24.04 -20.31
N LYS A 733 14.38 23.65 -20.94
CA LYS A 733 14.56 23.81 -22.40
C LYS A 733 13.88 22.72 -23.22
N THR A 734 13.58 21.59 -22.58
CA THR A 734 12.90 20.45 -23.21
C THR A 734 11.88 19.88 -22.24
N SER A 735 10.80 19.31 -22.77
CA SER A 735 9.77 18.61 -22.00
C SER A 735 9.67 17.13 -22.37
N GLY A 736 9.32 16.30 -21.39
CA GLY A 736 9.21 14.84 -21.51
C GLY A 736 10.55 14.10 -21.45
N ASN A 737 10.50 12.77 -21.52
CA ASN A 737 11.67 11.90 -21.49
C ASN A 737 11.77 10.94 -22.70
N LEU A 738 10.65 10.50 -23.29
CA LEU A 738 10.62 9.65 -24.48
C LEU A 738 10.48 10.47 -25.79
N ALA A 739 9.26 10.84 -26.21
CA ALA A 739 9.04 11.72 -27.35
C ALA A 739 9.09 13.18 -26.88
N LYS A 740 10.32 13.64 -26.66
CA LYS A 740 10.61 14.97 -26.10
C LYS A 740 10.26 16.09 -27.06
N ILE A 741 10.08 17.29 -26.51
CA ILE A 741 9.86 18.52 -27.29
C ILE A 741 10.84 19.59 -26.84
N ASP A 742 11.37 20.33 -27.78
CA ASP A 742 12.16 21.53 -27.53
C ASP A 742 11.23 22.71 -27.21
N CYS A 743 11.32 23.26 -26.01
CA CYS A 743 10.41 24.30 -25.53
C CYS A 743 10.68 25.69 -26.09
N VAL A 744 11.80 25.87 -26.80
CA VAL A 744 12.13 27.13 -27.48
C VAL A 744 11.54 27.14 -28.89
N THR A 745 11.59 26.02 -29.59
CA THR A 745 11.22 25.89 -31.00
C THR A 745 9.88 25.21 -31.22
N GLY A 746 9.37 24.47 -30.24
CA GLY A 746 8.21 23.57 -30.36
C GLY A 746 8.49 22.32 -31.20
N ALA A 747 9.75 22.08 -31.58
CA ALA A 747 10.11 20.97 -32.44
C ALA A 747 10.16 19.63 -31.66
N PRO A 748 9.68 18.52 -32.24
CA PRO A 748 9.85 17.20 -31.65
C PRO A 748 11.33 16.80 -31.66
N ILE A 749 11.76 16.17 -30.59
CA ILE A 749 13.10 15.60 -30.43
C ILE A 749 12.98 14.09 -30.52
N VAL A 750 13.87 13.48 -31.32
CA VAL A 750 13.91 12.04 -31.52
C VAL A 750 14.09 11.31 -30.18
N PRO A 751 13.33 10.22 -29.92
CA PRO A 751 13.48 9.43 -28.71
C PRO A 751 14.93 8.97 -28.48
N PRO A 752 15.53 9.26 -27.32
CA PRO A 752 16.93 8.98 -27.08
C PRO A 752 17.18 7.47 -27.02
N THR A 753 18.20 6.98 -27.73
CA THR A 753 18.52 5.54 -27.84
C THR A 753 18.64 4.85 -26.49
N GLY A 754 19.21 5.54 -25.49
CA GLY A 754 19.34 5.01 -24.13
C GLY A 754 18.02 4.59 -23.49
N PHE A 755 16.89 5.23 -23.86
CA PHE A 755 15.56 4.84 -23.41
C PHE A 755 14.80 4.05 -24.47
N SER A 756 14.80 4.49 -25.73
CA SER A 756 14.01 3.86 -26.79
C SER A 756 14.46 2.42 -27.09
N GLN A 757 15.76 2.11 -27.02
CA GLN A 757 16.27 0.77 -27.29
C GLN A 757 15.78 -0.29 -26.28
N PRO A 758 15.91 -0.10 -24.95
CA PRO A 758 15.36 -1.06 -23.98
C PRO A 758 13.83 -1.12 -23.96
N LEU A 759 13.14 -0.02 -24.29
CA LEU A 759 11.68 0.03 -24.34
C LEU A 759 11.09 -0.72 -25.54
N THR A 760 11.74 -0.66 -26.70
CA THR A 760 11.28 -1.27 -27.96
C THR A 760 11.69 -2.74 -28.13
N ARG A 761 12.34 -3.34 -27.12
CA ARG A 761 12.90 -4.71 -27.18
C ARG A 761 11.86 -5.75 -27.63
N ALA A 762 12.33 -6.80 -28.29
CA ALA A 762 11.48 -7.89 -28.75
C ALA A 762 10.73 -8.56 -27.60
N TYR A 763 9.47 -8.95 -27.81
CA TYR A 763 8.68 -9.66 -26.80
C TYR A 763 7.45 -10.36 -27.41
N PRO A 764 6.93 -11.43 -26.77
CA PRO A 764 5.66 -12.03 -27.15
C PRO A 764 4.50 -11.14 -26.65
N ARG A 765 3.75 -10.57 -27.59
CA ARG A 765 2.58 -9.71 -27.32
C ARG A 765 1.41 -10.54 -26.80
N ALA A 766 1.14 -11.67 -27.44
CA ALA A 766 0.13 -12.64 -27.04
C ALA A 766 0.57 -14.06 -27.42
N PHE A 767 0.30 -15.05 -26.58
CA PHE A 767 0.72 -16.43 -26.84
C PHE A 767 -0.12 -17.45 -26.04
N PRO A 768 -0.33 -18.68 -26.56
CA PRO A 768 -1.09 -19.69 -25.84
C PRO A 768 -0.31 -20.26 -24.66
N GLY A 769 -0.99 -20.40 -23.52
CA GLY A 769 -0.43 -21.06 -22.36
C GLY A 769 0.36 -20.18 -21.40
N ARG A 770 1.18 -20.85 -20.58
CA ARG A 770 1.94 -20.24 -19.50
C ARG A 770 3.37 -19.95 -19.92
N LEU A 771 3.84 -18.75 -19.61
CA LEU A 771 5.25 -18.39 -19.75
C LEU A 771 6.14 -19.23 -18.83
N GLU A 772 7.17 -19.86 -19.38
CA GLU A 772 8.21 -20.55 -18.61
C GLU A 772 9.48 -19.71 -18.53
N THR A 773 9.94 -19.17 -19.66
CA THR A 773 11.12 -18.28 -19.71
C THR A 773 10.98 -17.23 -20.80
N LEU A 774 11.46 -16.02 -20.53
CA LEU A 774 11.55 -14.92 -21.48
C LEU A 774 12.85 -14.16 -21.25
N THR A 775 13.68 -14.08 -22.29
CA THR A 775 14.87 -13.25 -22.31
C THR A 775 14.89 -12.47 -23.62
N ALA A 776 14.99 -11.15 -23.53
CA ALA A 776 15.16 -10.27 -24.67
C ALA A 776 16.39 -9.39 -24.48
N ASP A 777 17.25 -9.36 -25.49
CA ASP A 777 18.42 -8.48 -25.52
C ASP A 777 18.11 -7.24 -26.39
N PRO A 778 18.01 -6.04 -25.80
CA PRO A 778 17.66 -4.84 -26.55
C PRO A 778 18.78 -4.37 -27.50
N VAL A 779 20.02 -4.82 -27.31
CA VAL A 779 21.18 -4.40 -28.10
C VAL A 779 21.23 -5.16 -29.42
N ASN A 780 21.27 -6.49 -29.38
CA ASN A 780 21.31 -7.32 -30.59
C ASN A 780 19.90 -7.71 -31.09
N GLY A 781 18.84 -7.49 -30.30
CA GLY A 781 17.45 -7.83 -30.63
C GLY A 781 17.12 -9.32 -30.60
N THR A 782 17.95 -10.11 -29.92
CA THR A 782 17.69 -11.53 -29.74
C THR A 782 16.56 -11.72 -28.73
N LEU A 783 15.63 -12.61 -29.06
CA LEU A 783 14.58 -13.09 -28.16
C LEU A 783 14.73 -14.60 -27.99
N THR A 784 14.65 -15.09 -26.76
CA THR A 784 14.37 -16.50 -26.48
C THR A 784 13.21 -16.59 -25.51
N PHE A 785 12.19 -17.32 -25.92
CA PHE A 785 10.92 -17.42 -25.23
C PHE A 785 10.45 -18.88 -25.24
N ALA A 786 10.04 -19.40 -24.08
CA ALA A 786 9.46 -20.72 -23.95
C ALA A 786 8.18 -20.66 -23.12
N ALA A 787 7.19 -21.45 -23.52
CA ALA A 787 5.89 -21.54 -22.87
C ALA A 787 5.27 -22.93 -23.04
N THR A 788 4.27 -23.22 -22.22
CA THR A 788 3.48 -24.46 -22.27
C THR A 788 2.01 -24.14 -22.46
N ALA A 789 1.48 -24.52 -23.62
CA ALA A 789 0.08 -24.37 -24.01
C ALA A 789 -0.76 -25.56 -23.56
N ASP A 790 -1.67 -25.29 -22.60
CA ASP A 790 -2.60 -26.27 -22.03
C ASP A 790 -4.00 -26.24 -22.69
N THR A 791 -4.23 -25.34 -23.65
CA THR A 791 -5.53 -25.14 -24.31
C THR A 791 -5.41 -25.27 -25.83
N GLU A 792 -6.46 -25.81 -26.47
CA GLU A 792 -6.55 -25.93 -27.93
C GLU A 792 -7.39 -24.82 -28.59
N ALA A 793 -7.99 -23.91 -27.82
CA ALA A 793 -8.96 -22.94 -28.33
C ALA A 793 -8.34 -21.90 -29.27
N ASN A 794 -7.11 -21.48 -28.98
CA ASN A 794 -6.32 -20.64 -29.86
C ASN A 794 -4.83 -21.00 -29.69
N CYS A 795 -4.17 -21.39 -30.79
CA CYS A 795 -2.75 -21.73 -30.78
C CYS A 795 -1.86 -20.58 -31.27
N GLU A 796 -2.44 -19.45 -31.69
CA GLU A 796 -1.70 -18.37 -32.34
C GLU A 796 -0.82 -17.61 -31.35
N LEU A 797 0.47 -17.51 -31.65
CA LEU A 797 1.39 -16.59 -30.99
C LEU A 797 1.61 -15.35 -31.86
N ASP A 798 1.87 -14.23 -31.20
CA ASP A 798 2.22 -12.93 -31.78
C ASP A 798 3.44 -12.37 -31.05
N ILE A 799 4.54 -12.15 -31.76
CA ILE A 799 5.80 -11.64 -31.23
C ILE A 799 6.21 -10.39 -32.01
N TRP A 800 6.53 -9.33 -31.26
CA TRP A 800 7.17 -8.12 -31.79
C TRP A 800 8.69 -8.27 -31.81
N VAL A 801 9.34 -7.79 -32.87
CA VAL A 801 10.80 -7.70 -32.99
C VAL A 801 11.18 -6.35 -33.60
N PRO A 802 12.00 -5.50 -32.95
CA PRO A 802 12.32 -4.17 -33.46
C PRO A 802 13.34 -4.20 -34.60
N GLY A 803 13.32 -3.15 -35.44
CA GLY A 803 14.33 -2.84 -36.44
C GLY A 803 14.08 -3.43 -37.83
N GLU A 804 14.79 -2.90 -38.83
CA GLU A 804 14.53 -3.20 -40.25
C GLU A 804 15.23 -4.48 -40.74
N ALA A 805 16.25 -4.97 -40.04
CA ALA A 805 17.01 -6.14 -40.45
C ALA A 805 16.13 -7.40 -40.45
N PRO A 806 16.21 -8.27 -41.48
CA PRO A 806 15.44 -9.50 -41.54
C PRO A 806 15.68 -10.41 -40.33
N VAL A 807 14.62 -10.98 -39.79
CA VAL A 807 14.69 -11.87 -38.63
C VAL A 807 14.88 -13.33 -39.05
N ARG A 808 15.67 -14.07 -38.27
CA ARG A 808 15.80 -15.53 -38.36
C ARG A 808 15.06 -16.18 -37.22
N LEU A 809 14.25 -17.20 -37.56
CA LEU A 809 13.41 -17.92 -36.61
C LEU A 809 13.96 -19.33 -36.41
N ALA A 810 14.15 -19.72 -35.15
CA ALA A 810 14.34 -21.11 -34.75
C ALA A 810 13.23 -21.47 -33.77
N THR A 811 12.40 -22.44 -34.13
CA THR A 811 11.23 -22.82 -33.33
C THR A 811 11.21 -24.31 -33.03
N GLN A 812 10.68 -24.66 -31.86
CA GLN A 812 10.36 -26.03 -31.46
C GLN A 812 8.92 -26.03 -30.96
N GLY A 813 8.08 -26.97 -31.42
CA GLY A 813 6.67 -27.03 -31.01
C GLY A 813 5.77 -25.95 -31.64
N VAL A 814 6.26 -25.20 -32.63
CA VAL A 814 5.50 -24.17 -33.38
C VAL A 814 5.39 -24.56 -34.84
N THR A 815 4.16 -24.58 -35.35
CA THR A 815 3.83 -24.86 -36.76
C THR A 815 3.46 -23.57 -37.49
N GLY A 816 3.76 -23.49 -38.80
CA GLY A 816 3.41 -22.32 -39.61
C GLY A 816 4.06 -21.01 -39.16
N ALA A 817 5.23 -21.08 -38.51
CA ALA A 817 5.94 -19.88 -38.06
C ALA A 817 6.33 -19.00 -39.25
N ALA A 818 5.94 -17.73 -39.20
CA ALA A 818 6.18 -16.75 -40.25
C ALA A 818 6.58 -15.40 -39.64
N SER A 819 7.33 -14.60 -40.40
CA SER A 819 7.62 -13.21 -40.06
C SER A 819 7.13 -12.29 -41.16
N ALA A 820 6.57 -11.14 -40.78
CA ALA A 820 6.14 -10.09 -41.68
C ALA A 820 6.75 -8.76 -41.24
N GLN A 821 7.28 -7.99 -42.18
CA GLN A 821 7.76 -6.65 -41.90
C GLN A 821 6.57 -5.73 -41.64
N VAL A 822 6.67 -4.94 -40.57
CA VAL A 822 5.67 -3.96 -40.14
C VAL A 822 6.39 -2.63 -39.84
N PRO A 823 5.69 -1.50 -39.70
CA PRO A 823 6.34 -0.25 -39.30
C PRO A 823 7.21 -0.42 -38.05
N GLY A 824 8.48 -0.03 -38.15
CA GLY A 824 9.46 -0.08 -37.07
C GLY A 824 10.07 -1.45 -36.74
N GLY A 825 9.58 -2.55 -37.34
CA GLY A 825 10.05 -3.89 -36.97
C GLY A 825 9.42 -5.04 -37.75
N TRP A 826 9.28 -6.16 -37.07
CA TRP A 826 8.73 -7.41 -37.59
C TRP A 826 7.70 -7.97 -36.62
N GLN A 827 6.64 -8.52 -37.19
CA GLN A 827 5.67 -9.34 -36.48
C GLN A 827 5.93 -10.81 -36.80
N VAL A 828 6.07 -11.64 -35.78
CA VAL A 828 6.28 -13.08 -35.90
C VAL A 828 5.05 -13.79 -35.38
N THR A 829 4.44 -14.62 -36.22
CA THR A 829 3.25 -15.41 -35.88
C THR A 829 3.50 -16.90 -36.08
N GLY A 830 2.64 -17.74 -35.49
CA GLY A 830 2.71 -19.19 -35.61
C GLY A 830 1.69 -19.89 -34.72
N CYS A 831 1.52 -21.19 -34.88
CA CYS A 831 0.60 -22.01 -34.09
C CYS A 831 1.38 -22.94 -33.17
N ALA A 832 1.28 -22.72 -31.85
CA ALA A 832 1.97 -23.49 -30.81
C ALA A 832 1.01 -24.37 -30.01
N ARG A 833 1.45 -25.60 -29.70
CA ARG A 833 0.71 -26.58 -28.88
C ARG A 833 1.66 -27.32 -27.95
N GLY A 834 1.23 -27.60 -26.73
CA GLY A 834 2.10 -28.22 -25.72
C GLY A 834 3.26 -27.30 -25.33
N THR A 835 4.42 -27.87 -24.99
CA THR A 835 5.63 -27.08 -24.70
C THR A 835 6.33 -26.68 -25.99
N TYR A 836 6.67 -25.39 -26.10
CA TYR A 836 7.30 -24.84 -27.28
C TYR A 836 8.32 -23.76 -26.93
N THR A 837 9.24 -23.53 -27.86
CA THR A 837 10.30 -22.52 -27.76
C THR A 837 10.39 -21.75 -29.07
N VAL A 838 10.57 -20.43 -28.97
CA VAL A 838 10.86 -19.54 -30.09
C VAL A 838 12.13 -18.77 -29.79
N THR A 839 13.11 -18.88 -30.68
CA THR A 839 14.29 -18.03 -30.70
C THR A 839 14.25 -17.17 -31.95
N VAL A 840 14.38 -15.86 -31.76
CA VAL A 840 14.50 -14.88 -32.84
C VAL A 840 15.87 -14.23 -32.79
N THR A 841 16.57 -14.19 -33.92
CA THR A 841 17.85 -13.48 -34.08
C THR A 841 17.81 -12.54 -35.27
N ARG A 842 18.69 -11.54 -35.28
CA ARG A 842 18.90 -10.60 -36.39
C ARG A 842 20.18 -10.94 -37.15
#